data_AF-A0A0D8XNI8-F1
#
_entry.id   AF-A0A0D8XNI8-F1
#
_cell.length_a   1.000
_cell.length_b   1.000
_cell.length_c   1.000
_cell.angle_alpha   90.00
_cell.angle_beta   90.00
_cell.angle_gamma   90.00
#
_symmetry.space_group_name_H-M   'P 1'
#
loop_
_entity.id
_entity.type
_entity.pdbx_description
1 polymer ?
#
loop_
_entity_poly.entity_id
_entity_poly.type
_entity_poly.pdbx_seq_one_letter_code
_entity_poly.pdbx_strand_id
1 'polypeptide(L)'
;MLYSFVEASRTAMMSISSHVLDITIGEPADGVPIIAHYKDNGNRWRQIGRTITGKNGRVSSVSQNFRIRSGIYKLYFGVEDYYRKKGIDCFYPYVEVIEFDMVYESAEVINKKLLQEEEWLKNFRANTKRSIQLREAIDSITDKFMDRLVSLQENVMPMHEVNGRLQVKQKNIQRLIKTIDTTIQFYGRTSELESSIKDGNPGHDLEAYLENMECLQQAVQFFESHPNYQNQTDNMRMTLETGYSVLETEYRSVVQKNTMQADPAVVIESLDDHYELLGSRAKDIKTVRDISSMIRLGVWLLERERSRFLMHYAKIRGENMMKTINAVAQHHTSLNAKTHSRAGMIKNALKKATGRNEKLDRRSGGIDFDGSESESALLMAGCLLALLEVEEAIMVKTIPDTTKRAQVFRELVANPLGYVVRHIQKIVQDNDKGVLPLLPLLRFLSAHQTRLSNLAMNSMADIPFEALMRLLRVKSSSHINEFVEKLKNDNNKFVPIDGNVHPITANTVNFLATLTIYRHTVTQQLLFMTAPQGANSTLLLPKLFARILSALGLTLNKKSENYEDPALSSIFLLNNFNYIAKALEDDEDGLLPVINEQNNQILSFYHSEIEQHLNRYMRSWNQCISTLQGIQRLVDDKNLIRNILTNFTREFDAVISQQRDYCIADLKLRDIVRAHVKKAVMPLYITLIQRTEFCGPQFFIRQTKYTKELLESSIDRLFDASVSRTTGRVLLMCRGPTAKFMPNALVFPGGVIADSDKLLGHPKKIAALRCILSVKLKQELFEETGVILGQKESAATSPELHELQEKTRNDANIFKLVCPSPPVDELIEWNTWLTPSTYKQRYMTTFYLAEIDGKRNISDSNGNCRISGEPTVQICEKEMSNHCWINPKECIERAFKGEVILPPPQVYELTRISQVSYNELQLYGNTTHVLCPQIINWSDGSHITNLLPGDHLYIDKDSFHQPSRELSPNAIEVDMMKPTHRLEYRRKPLYVQCKYSCIAYHESIV
;
A
#
# COMPACT_ATOMS: atom_id res chain seq x y z
N MET A 1 9.70 49.06 120.66
CA MET A 1 9.30 50.47 120.62
C MET A 1 8.48 50.67 119.34
N LEU A 2 7.16 50.90 119.49
CA LEU A 2 6.24 51.63 118.57
C LEU A 2 6.22 51.14 117.10
N TYR A 3 5.23 50.37 116.61
CA TYR A 3 3.83 50.78 116.36
C TYR A 3 3.65 52.26 116.04
N SER A 4 3.78 52.63 114.76
CA SER A 4 3.03 53.72 114.10
C SER A 4 3.42 53.83 112.62
N PHE A 5 2.45 54.15 111.75
CA PHE A 5 2.41 54.05 110.28
C PHE A 5 2.05 52.64 109.78
N VAL A 6 0.79 52.19 109.77
CA VAL A 6 -0.44 52.85 109.25
C VAL A 6 -0.19 53.43 107.86
N GLU A 7 -0.84 52.81 106.87
CA GLU A 7 -1.23 53.40 105.59
C GLU A 7 -0.10 54.02 104.74
N ALA A 8 0.67 53.14 104.11
CA ALA A 8 1.06 53.39 102.73
C ALA A 8 0.52 52.26 101.86
N SER A 9 -0.78 52.36 101.53
CA SER A 9 -1.29 51.85 100.27
C SER A 9 -0.33 52.28 99.16
N ARG A 10 0.53 51.38 98.73
CA ARG A 10 1.01 51.36 97.35
C ARG A 10 0.98 49.92 96.92
N THR A 11 -0.23 49.50 96.51
CA THR A 11 -0.44 48.69 95.32
C THR A 11 0.88 48.20 94.74
N ALA A 12 1.25 46.95 95.00
CA ALA A 12 2.15 46.26 94.09
C ALA A 12 1.46 46.36 92.73
N MET A 13 1.87 47.35 91.94
CA MET A 13 1.36 47.54 90.59
C MET A 13 1.80 46.27 89.88
N MET A 14 0.86 45.35 89.69
CA MET A 14 1.05 44.27 88.74
C MET A 14 1.51 44.94 87.46
N SER A 15 2.67 44.52 86.98
CA SER A 15 3.31 45.06 85.79
C SER A 15 3.58 43.91 84.84
N ILE A 16 3.25 44.09 83.57
CA ILE A 16 3.67 43.14 82.54
C ILE A 16 5.14 43.43 82.26
N SER A 17 6.02 42.45 82.47
CA SER A 17 7.43 42.53 82.08
C SER A 17 7.67 41.71 80.81
N SER A 18 8.68 42.09 80.02
CA SER A 18 9.04 41.35 78.80
C SER A 18 10.56 41.21 78.63
N HIS A 19 10.98 40.18 77.91
CA HIS A 19 12.38 39.93 77.54
C HIS A 19 12.45 39.52 76.07
N VAL A 20 13.29 40.18 75.28
CA VAL A 20 13.48 39.91 73.86
C VAL A 20 14.93 39.51 73.61
N LEU A 21 15.13 38.41 72.90
CA LEU A 21 16.44 37.84 72.59
C LEU A 21 16.58 37.60 71.09
N ASP A 22 17.71 37.97 70.51
CA ASP A 22 18.04 37.68 69.12
C ASP A 22 18.80 36.34 69.06
N ILE A 23 18.08 35.27 68.69
CA ILE A 23 18.62 33.91 68.66
C ILE A 23 19.63 33.68 67.54
N THR A 24 19.68 34.54 66.53
CA THR A 24 20.63 34.38 65.40
C THR A 24 22.07 34.66 65.84
N ILE A 25 22.22 35.55 66.82
CA ILE A 25 23.51 35.90 67.44
C ILE A 25 23.61 35.44 68.90
N GLY A 26 22.51 34.94 69.48
CA GLY A 26 22.45 34.43 70.86
C GLY A 26 22.48 35.51 71.94
N GLU A 27 22.24 36.78 71.60
CA GLU A 27 22.35 37.93 72.51
C GLU A 27 21.02 38.66 72.75
N PRO A 28 20.84 39.35 73.90
CA PRO A 28 19.64 40.12 74.18
C PRO A 28 19.41 41.27 73.17
N ALA A 29 18.16 41.44 72.73
CA ALA A 29 17.82 42.45 71.73
C ALA A 29 17.56 43.82 72.37
N ASP A 30 18.57 44.68 72.35
CA ASP A 30 18.49 46.07 72.84
C ASP A 30 17.75 46.99 71.84
N GLY A 31 16.92 47.89 72.35
CA GLY A 31 16.30 48.94 71.54
C GLY A 31 15.04 48.53 70.76
N VAL A 32 14.41 47.40 71.08
CA VAL A 32 13.17 46.93 70.42
C VAL A 32 11.95 47.62 71.05
N PRO A 33 11.14 48.39 70.28
CA PRO A 33 9.93 49.01 70.80
C PRO A 33 8.82 47.97 71.06
N ILE A 34 8.25 48.02 72.27
CA ILE A 34 7.13 47.18 72.73
C ILE A 34 5.91 48.05 73.03
N ILE A 35 4.75 47.67 72.52
CA ILE A 35 3.45 48.32 72.75
C ILE A 35 2.47 47.31 73.35
N ALA A 36 1.93 47.63 74.52
CA ALA A 36 0.93 46.82 75.19
C ALA A 36 -0.49 47.34 74.92
N HIS A 37 -1.42 46.42 74.71
CA HIS A 37 -2.85 46.66 74.52
C HIS A 37 -3.68 45.82 75.51
N TYR A 38 -4.81 46.38 75.92
CA TYR A 38 -5.83 45.73 76.73
C TYR A 38 -7.15 45.71 75.97
N LYS A 39 -7.88 44.60 76.05
CA LYS A 39 -9.20 44.46 75.44
C LYS A 39 -10.26 44.99 76.40
N ASP A 40 -10.89 46.10 76.04
CA ASP A 40 -11.98 46.66 76.85
C ASP A 40 -13.27 45.84 76.68
N ASN A 41 -14.23 45.98 77.59
CA ASN A 41 -15.45 45.15 77.65
C ASN A 41 -16.33 45.21 76.38
N GLY A 42 -16.13 46.20 75.51
CA GLY A 42 -16.75 46.32 74.18
C GLY A 42 -15.98 45.63 73.04
N ASN A 43 -15.03 44.75 73.36
CA ASN A 43 -14.19 43.98 72.43
C ASN A 43 -13.23 44.82 71.54
N ARG A 44 -12.93 46.07 71.93
CA ARG A 44 -11.98 46.95 71.23
C ARG A 44 -10.63 47.00 71.96
N TRP A 45 -9.55 46.99 71.20
CA TRP A 45 -8.19 47.08 71.73
C TRP A 45 -7.81 48.53 72.04
N ARG A 46 -7.42 48.79 73.29
CA ARG A 46 -6.87 50.09 73.72
C ARG A 46 -5.39 49.92 74.07
N GLN A 47 -4.54 50.77 73.52
CA GLN A 47 -3.12 50.81 73.89
C GLN A 47 -2.97 51.29 75.34
N ILE A 48 -2.29 50.50 76.17
CA ILE A 48 -2.10 50.74 77.61
C ILE A 48 -0.67 51.14 77.98
N GLY A 49 0.29 50.96 77.07
CA GLY A 49 1.65 51.42 77.29
C GLY A 49 2.57 51.16 76.11
N ARG A 50 3.64 51.95 76.01
CA ARG A 50 4.70 51.77 75.02
C ARG A 50 6.04 51.99 75.71
N THR A 51 7.00 51.14 75.41
CA THR A 51 8.36 51.21 75.95
C THR A 51 9.35 50.57 74.98
N ILE A 52 10.62 50.53 75.33
CA ILE A 52 11.70 49.98 74.51
C ILE A 52 12.56 49.07 75.39
N THR A 53 13.02 47.93 74.86
CA THR A 53 13.95 47.05 75.58
C THR A 53 15.29 47.74 75.85
N GLY A 54 15.87 47.50 77.02
CA GLY A 54 17.22 47.97 77.35
C GLY A 54 18.32 47.00 76.91
N LYS A 55 19.58 47.31 77.24
CA LYS A 55 20.79 46.53 76.84
C LYS A 55 20.77 45.05 77.17
N ASN A 56 20.01 44.65 78.18
CA ASN A 56 19.82 43.25 78.57
C ASN A 56 18.57 42.62 77.94
N GLY A 57 17.99 43.25 76.92
CA GLY A 57 16.79 42.83 76.20
C GLY A 57 15.49 42.92 77.01
N ARG A 58 15.52 43.44 78.25
CA ARG A 58 14.37 43.38 79.19
C ARG A 58 13.68 44.71 79.41
N VAL A 59 12.41 44.60 79.80
CA VAL A 59 11.57 45.68 80.32
C VAL A 59 10.84 45.16 81.55
N SER A 60 10.99 45.85 82.68
CA SER A 60 10.35 45.50 83.95
C SER A 60 8.84 45.79 83.98
N SER A 61 8.39 46.83 83.27
CA SER A 61 6.96 47.16 83.15
C SER A 61 6.65 47.84 81.81
N VAL A 62 5.82 47.19 80.98
CA VAL A 62 5.29 47.76 79.71
C VAL A 62 4.05 48.61 79.91
N SER A 63 3.44 48.62 81.10
CA SER A 63 2.17 49.27 81.42
C SER A 63 2.29 50.23 82.62
N GLN A 64 3.35 51.04 82.65
CA GLN A 64 3.76 51.84 83.82
C GLN A 64 2.66 52.77 84.37
N ASN A 65 1.76 53.25 83.51
CA ASN A 65 0.67 54.16 83.89
C ASN A 65 -0.73 53.51 83.83
N PHE A 66 -0.82 52.19 83.67
CA PHE A 66 -2.08 51.46 83.60
C PHE A 66 -2.17 50.44 84.74
N ARG A 67 -3.20 50.57 85.59
CA ARG A 67 -3.43 49.62 86.69
C ARG A 67 -4.02 48.34 86.12
N ILE A 68 -3.23 47.27 86.15
CA ILE A 68 -3.61 45.95 85.64
C ILE A 68 -4.81 45.39 86.39
N ARG A 69 -5.76 44.84 85.63
CA ARG A 69 -7.00 44.18 86.09
C ARG A 69 -7.16 42.83 85.39
N SER A 70 -8.08 42.02 85.87
CA SER A 70 -8.42 40.75 85.24
C SER A 70 -9.05 40.95 83.87
N GLY A 71 -8.63 40.18 82.87
CA GLY A 71 -9.00 40.35 81.46
C GLY A 71 -7.84 40.11 80.50
N ILE A 72 -8.11 40.29 79.21
CA ILE A 72 -7.26 39.82 78.12
C ILE A 72 -6.32 40.92 77.59
N TYR A 73 -5.02 40.61 77.54
CA TYR A 73 -3.96 41.52 77.10
C TYR A 73 -3.26 41.05 75.81
N LYS A 74 -2.68 41.99 75.07
CA LYS A 74 -1.93 41.78 73.82
C LYS A 74 -0.66 42.65 73.80
N LEU A 75 0.47 42.11 73.33
CA LEU A 75 1.73 42.85 73.21
C LEU A 75 2.21 42.86 71.75
N TYR A 76 2.72 44.00 71.30
CA TYR A 76 3.26 44.23 69.96
C TYR A 76 4.73 44.61 70.06
N PHE A 77 5.59 44.01 69.24
CA PHE A 77 7.04 44.17 69.23
C PHE A 77 7.49 44.62 67.84
N GLY A 78 7.96 45.86 67.68
CA GLY A 78 8.39 46.42 66.40
C GLY A 78 9.83 46.02 66.07
N VAL A 79 10.02 44.86 65.44
CA VAL A 79 11.35 44.30 65.13
C VAL A 79 12.01 44.90 63.89
N GLU A 80 11.26 45.57 63.00
CA GLU A 80 11.82 46.21 61.80
C GLU A 80 12.91 47.24 62.12
N ASP A 81 12.64 48.12 63.08
CA ASP A 81 13.56 49.20 63.46
C ASP A 81 14.84 48.66 64.10
N TYR A 82 14.79 47.48 64.71
CA TYR A 82 15.93 46.79 65.28
C TYR A 82 16.85 46.24 64.18
N TYR A 83 16.30 45.54 63.20
CA TYR A 83 17.10 44.97 62.09
C TYR A 83 17.57 46.03 61.08
N ARG A 84 16.77 47.07 60.83
CA ARG A 84 17.15 48.19 59.96
C ARG A 84 18.39 48.93 60.47
N LYS A 85 18.53 49.11 61.79
CA LYS A 85 19.76 49.70 62.40
C LYS A 85 21.00 48.84 62.21
N LYS A 86 20.84 47.54 61.99
CA LYS A 86 21.93 46.59 61.69
C LYS A 86 22.18 46.44 60.18
N GLY A 87 21.46 47.17 59.33
CA GLY A 87 21.60 47.08 57.87
C GLY A 87 21.05 45.79 57.27
N ILE A 88 20.15 45.09 57.99
CA ILE A 88 19.57 43.82 57.59
C ILE A 88 18.10 44.05 57.18
N ASP A 89 17.74 43.60 55.98
CA ASP A 89 16.35 43.62 55.52
C ASP A 89 15.49 42.65 56.35
N CYS A 90 14.43 43.17 56.96
CA CYS A 90 13.53 42.38 57.80
C CYS A 90 12.28 41.98 57.03
N PHE A 91 11.96 40.68 56.99
CA PHE A 91 10.77 40.17 56.30
C PHE A 91 9.46 40.47 57.05
N TYR A 92 9.48 40.47 58.39
CA TYR A 92 8.33 40.80 59.22
C TYR A 92 8.57 42.11 59.97
N PRO A 93 7.77 43.16 59.75
CA PRO A 93 8.04 44.45 60.38
C PRO A 93 7.78 44.45 61.90
N TYR A 94 6.99 43.51 62.41
CA TYR A 94 6.70 43.36 63.83
C TYR A 94 6.27 41.93 64.20
N VAL A 95 6.30 41.64 65.51
CA VAL A 95 5.78 40.40 66.12
C VAL A 95 4.71 40.76 67.15
N GLU A 96 3.62 40.02 67.19
CA GLU A 96 2.50 40.27 68.09
C GLU A 96 2.16 39.03 68.92
N VAL A 97 2.11 39.17 70.24
CA VAL A 97 1.70 38.13 71.20
C VAL A 97 0.26 38.41 71.63
N ILE A 98 -0.65 37.51 71.25
CA ILE A 98 -2.09 37.72 71.30
C ILE A 98 -2.72 36.93 72.48
N GLU A 99 -3.48 37.65 73.31
CA GLU A 99 -4.47 37.17 74.29
C GLU A 99 -3.97 36.26 75.45
N PHE A 100 -3.57 36.87 76.58
CA PHE A 100 -3.41 36.17 77.87
C PHE A 100 -4.28 36.81 78.97
N ASP A 101 -4.88 35.97 79.83
CA ASP A 101 -5.83 36.36 80.88
C ASP A 101 -5.17 36.36 82.27
N MET A 102 -5.49 37.34 83.11
CA MET A 102 -5.02 37.42 84.49
C MET A 102 -6.22 37.37 85.45
N VAL A 103 -6.15 36.62 86.56
CA VAL A 103 -7.24 36.53 87.56
C VAL A 103 -6.67 36.75 88.96
N TYR A 104 -7.38 37.47 89.83
CA TYR A 104 -6.93 37.85 91.18
C TYR A 104 -7.55 36.94 92.26
N GLU A 105 -6.73 36.37 93.16
CA GLU A 105 -7.17 35.58 94.33
C GLU A 105 -7.08 36.40 95.64
N SER A 106 -7.92 36.07 96.65
CA SER A 106 -8.14 36.89 97.86
C SER A 106 -7.05 36.78 98.94
N ALA A 107 -6.90 37.84 99.74
CA ALA A 107 -5.80 38.02 100.71
C ALA A 107 -5.70 36.97 101.84
N GLU A 108 -6.79 36.30 102.16
CA GLU A 108 -6.84 35.26 103.21
C GLU A 108 -6.12 33.97 102.77
N VAL A 109 -6.21 33.64 101.47
CA VAL A 109 -5.50 32.50 100.87
C VAL A 109 -3.99 32.80 100.76
N ILE A 110 -3.64 34.06 100.50
CA ILE A 110 -2.25 34.51 100.40
C ILE A 110 -1.53 34.37 101.76
N ASN A 111 -2.16 34.80 102.87
CA ASN A 111 -1.54 34.68 104.20
C ASN A 111 -1.35 33.22 104.65
N LYS A 112 -2.27 32.31 104.29
CA LYS A 112 -2.12 30.88 104.58
C LYS A 112 -0.96 30.25 103.80
N LYS A 113 -0.79 30.66 102.53
CA LYS A 113 0.36 30.28 101.69
C LYS A 113 1.68 30.88 102.24
N LEU A 114 1.67 32.12 102.73
CA LEU A 114 2.85 32.80 103.26
C LEU A 114 3.41 32.12 104.52
N LEU A 115 2.53 31.68 105.43
CA LEU A 115 2.91 30.88 106.61
C LEU A 115 3.50 29.51 106.22
N GLN A 116 2.93 28.86 105.22
CA GLN A 116 3.49 27.62 104.65
C GLN A 116 4.86 27.86 104.00
N GLU A 117 5.03 28.97 103.28
CA GLU A 117 6.29 29.34 102.63
C GLU A 117 7.38 29.70 103.64
N GLU A 118 7.07 30.33 104.77
CA GLU A 118 8.05 30.58 105.84
C GLU A 118 8.57 29.28 106.47
N GLU A 119 7.68 28.32 106.70
CA GLU A 119 8.07 27.00 107.23
C GLU A 119 8.87 26.19 106.20
N TRP A 120 8.51 26.29 104.93
CA TRP A 120 9.30 25.78 103.81
C TRP A 120 10.67 26.43 103.72
N LEU A 121 10.79 27.76 103.85
CA LEU A 121 12.06 28.49 103.84
C LEU A 121 12.99 28.04 104.96
N LYS A 122 12.45 27.74 106.15
CA LYS A 122 13.23 27.25 107.29
C LYS A 122 13.79 25.85 107.02
N ASN A 123 12.97 24.94 106.49
CA ASN A 123 13.40 23.61 106.08
C ASN A 123 14.37 23.65 104.90
N PHE A 124 14.13 24.54 103.93
CA PHE A 124 14.99 24.72 102.77
C PHE A 124 16.38 25.20 103.20
N ARG A 125 16.47 26.19 104.11
CA ARG A 125 17.76 26.65 104.66
C ARG A 125 18.51 25.54 105.41
N ALA A 126 17.80 24.67 106.14
CA ALA A 126 18.42 23.53 106.81
C ALA A 126 18.97 22.51 105.79
N ASN A 127 18.22 22.23 104.72
CA ASN A 127 18.68 21.41 103.61
C ASN A 127 19.83 22.06 102.83
N THR A 128 19.84 23.39 102.65
CA THR A 128 20.96 24.11 102.03
C THR A 128 22.23 23.93 102.86
N LYS A 129 22.13 24.00 104.20
CA LYS A 129 23.28 23.74 105.09
C LYS A 129 23.79 22.30 104.96
N ARG A 130 22.89 21.30 104.95
CA ARG A 130 23.28 19.90 104.70
C ARG A 130 23.90 19.71 103.31
N SER A 131 23.36 20.37 102.29
CA SER A 131 23.87 20.29 100.93
C SER A 131 25.23 20.95 100.78
N ILE A 132 25.53 22.01 101.54
CA ILE A 132 26.87 22.61 101.61
C ILE A 132 27.85 21.65 102.28
N GLN A 133 27.45 21.02 103.40
CA GLN A 133 28.30 20.00 104.05
C GLN A 133 28.55 18.78 103.16
N LEU A 134 27.53 18.33 102.41
CA LEU A 134 27.68 17.26 101.44
C LEU A 134 28.60 17.68 100.28
N ARG A 135 28.47 18.92 99.82
CA ARG A 135 29.33 19.49 98.78
C ARG A 135 30.78 19.55 99.25
N GLU A 136 31.07 20.01 100.47
CA GLU A 136 32.43 20.03 101.01
C GLU A 136 33.01 18.60 101.15
N ALA A 137 32.17 17.62 101.53
CA ALA A 137 32.58 16.22 101.55
C ALA A 137 32.84 15.66 100.15
N ILE A 138 32.01 16.01 99.16
CA ILE A 138 32.20 15.64 97.76
C ILE A 138 33.46 16.31 97.21
N ASP A 139 33.66 17.61 97.44
CA ASP A 139 34.83 18.37 97.02
C ASP A 139 36.11 17.68 97.54
N SER A 140 36.14 17.28 98.82
CA SER A 140 37.25 16.49 99.40
C SER A 140 37.45 15.11 98.75
N ILE A 141 36.37 14.42 98.37
CA ILE A 141 36.46 13.14 97.65
C ILE A 141 37.00 13.36 96.24
N THR A 142 36.52 14.40 95.53
CA THR A 142 37.01 14.75 94.19
C THR A 142 38.47 15.19 94.22
N ASP A 143 38.93 15.93 95.23
CA ASP A 143 40.35 16.29 95.35
C ASP A 143 41.21 15.02 95.52
N LYS A 144 40.80 14.10 96.39
CA LYS A 144 41.47 12.79 96.56
C LYS A 144 41.41 11.92 95.30
N PHE A 145 40.34 12.03 94.52
CA PHE A 145 40.19 11.32 93.24
C PHE A 145 41.05 11.96 92.15
N MET A 146 41.14 13.29 92.11
CA MET A 146 42.05 14.05 91.24
C MET A 146 43.50 13.68 91.52
N ASP A 147 43.91 13.66 92.78
CA ASP A 147 45.27 13.25 93.18
C ASP A 147 45.58 11.81 92.74
N ARG A 148 44.61 10.90 92.89
CA ARG A 148 44.73 9.52 92.39
C ARG A 148 44.74 9.42 90.87
N LEU A 149 43.95 10.23 90.17
CA LEU A 149 43.91 10.28 88.71
C LEU A 149 45.21 10.84 88.14
N VAL A 150 45.78 11.89 88.73
CA VAL A 150 47.09 12.44 88.35
C VAL A 150 48.18 11.40 88.58
N SER A 151 48.19 10.72 89.73
CA SER A 151 49.16 9.65 90.01
C SER A 151 49.01 8.43 89.08
N LEU A 152 47.79 8.06 88.72
CA LEU A 152 47.54 7.01 87.73
C LEU A 152 47.96 7.46 86.32
N GLN A 153 47.68 8.70 85.97
CA GLN A 153 48.03 9.30 84.68
C GLN A 153 49.54 9.37 84.48
N GLU A 154 50.32 9.76 85.49
CA GLU A 154 51.79 9.78 85.43
C GLU A 154 52.39 8.37 85.24
N ASN A 155 51.75 7.33 85.79
CA ASN A 155 52.25 5.95 85.69
C ASN A 155 51.76 5.19 84.44
N VAL A 156 50.53 5.47 83.97
CA VAL A 156 49.88 4.70 82.90
C VAL A 156 50.05 5.36 81.52
N MET A 157 50.22 6.68 81.44
CA MET A 157 50.43 7.39 80.17
C MET A 157 51.71 6.96 79.42
N PRO A 158 52.87 6.75 80.07
CA PRO A 158 54.06 6.23 79.38
C PRO A 158 53.84 4.82 78.83
N MET A 159 53.08 3.97 79.55
CA MET A 159 52.76 2.61 79.11
C MET A 159 51.82 2.63 77.89
N HIS A 160 50.81 3.50 77.87
CA HIS A 160 49.92 3.65 76.70
C HIS A 160 50.63 4.27 75.49
N GLU A 161 51.55 5.21 75.69
CA GLU A 161 52.37 5.74 74.58
C GLU A 161 53.30 4.68 73.99
N VAL A 162 53.97 3.89 74.83
CA VAL A 162 54.84 2.79 74.38
C VAL A 162 54.02 1.70 73.70
N ASN A 163 52.85 1.32 74.25
CA ASN A 163 51.97 0.33 73.66
C ASN A 163 51.34 0.83 72.36
N GLY A 164 51.01 2.13 72.25
CA GLY A 164 50.56 2.76 71.02
C GLY A 164 51.63 2.76 69.93
N ARG A 165 52.88 3.10 70.27
CA ARG A 165 54.02 3.00 69.34
C ARG A 165 54.28 1.56 68.90
N LEU A 166 54.15 0.58 69.81
CA LEU A 166 54.26 -0.84 69.51
C LEU A 166 53.14 -1.33 68.61
N GLN A 167 51.88 -0.95 68.86
CA GLN A 167 50.75 -1.29 67.99
C GLN A 167 50.88 -0.68 66.59
N VAL A 168 51.38 0.55 66.48
CA VAL A 168 51.68 1.17 65.17
C VAL A 168 52.80 0.40 64.45
N LYS A 169 53.88 0.04 65.15
CA LYS A 169 54.94 -0.81 64.58
C LYS A 169 54.43 -2.18 64.16
N GLN A 170 53.61 -2.83 64.98
CA GLN A 170 52.99 -4.12 64.67
C GLN A 170 52.07 -4.03 63.45
N LYS A 171 51.22 -3.00 63.36
CA LYS A 171 50.37 -2.74 62.19
C LYS A 171 51.20 -2.47 60.94
N ASN A 172 52.31 -1.74 61.05
CA ASN A 172 53.23 -1.50 59.93
C ASN A 172 53.92 -2.79 59.48
N ILE A 173 54.35 -3.64 60.41
CA ILE A 173 54.93 -4.96 60.09
C ILE A 173 53.90 -5.87 59.42
N GLN A 174 52.66 -5.92 59.93
CA GLN A 174 51.59 -6.71 59.31
C GLN A 174 51.23 -6.21 57.90
N ARG A 175 51.19 -4.90 57.68
CA ARG A 175 51.01 -4.33 56.33
C ARG A 175 52.17 -4.72 55.42
N LEU A 176 53.41 -4.63 55.90
CA LEU A 176 54.60 -4.99 55.13
C LEU A 176 54.60 -6.47 54.72
N ILE A 177 54.29 -7.39 55.66
CA ILE A 177 54.17 -8.82 55.37
C ILE A 177 53.10 -9.04 54.29
N LYS A 178 51.91 -8.44 54.44
CA LYS A 178 50.84 -8.55 53.45
C LYS A 178 51.26 -8.03 52.07
N THR A 179 51.97 -6.90 52.01
CA THR A 179 52.51 -6.35 50.76
C THR A 179 53.58 -7.26 50.14
N ILE A 180 54.44 -7.88 50.94
CA ILE A 180 55.46 -8.82 50.47
C ILE A 180 54.79 -10.08 49.90
N ASP A 181 53.81 -10.65 50.62
CA ASP A 181 53.07 -11.84 50.16
C ASP A 181 52.35 -11.58 48.83
N THR A 182 51.66 -10.43 48.69
CA THR A 182 51.01 -10.06 47.43
C THR A 182 52.02 -9.79 46.31
N THR A 183 53.16 -9.18 46.63
CA THR A 183 54.24 -8.95 45.66
C THR A 183 54.79 -10.27 45.11
N ILE A 184 55.04 -11.26 45.97
CA ILE A 184 55.53 -12.59 45.55
C ILE A 184 54.49 -13.30 44.67
N GLN A 185 53.20 -13.24 45.03
CA GLN A 185 52.12 -13.84 44.24
C GLN A 185 52.02 -13.26 42.84
N PHE A 186 52.09 -11.93 42.70
CA PHE A 186 52.03 -11.30 41.38
C PHE A 186 53.33 -11.50 40.60
N TYR A 187 54.51 -11.36 41.21
CA TYR A 187 55.79 -11.45 40.51
C TYR A 187 56.04 -12.83 39.88
N GLY A 188 55.68 -13.92 40.57
CA GLY A 188 55.80 -15.28 40.02
C GLY A 188 54.83 -15.55 38.87
N ARG A 189 53.60 -15.00 38.94
CA ARG A 189 52.53 -15.23 37.94
C ARG A 189 52.57 -14.26 36.77
N THR A 190 53.25 -13.12 36.88
CA THR A 190 53.24 -12.08 35.83
C THR A 190 53.86 -12.59 34.54
N SER A 191 55.01 -13.27 34.60
CA SER A 191 55.68 -13.77 33.39
C SER A 191 54.83 -14.82 32.65
N GLU A 192 54.14 -15.68 33.40
CA GLU A 192 53.23 -16.70 32.85
C GLU A 192 51.97 -16.05 32.26
N LEU A 193 51.40 -15.05 32.93
CA LEU A 193 50.27 -14.27 32.44
C LEU A 193 50.61 -13.49 31.17
N GLU A 194 51.78 -12.86 31.11
CA GLU A 194 52.24 -12.15 29.92
C GLU A 194 52.43 -13.09 28.71
N SER A 195 53.02 -14.28 28.92
CA SER A 195 53.13 -15.30 27.86
C SER A 195 51.74 -15.78 27.44
N SER A 196 50.85 -16.06 28.39
CA SER A 196 49.49 -16.55 28.12
C SER A 196 48.65 -15.55 27.32
N ILE A 197 48.85 -14.25 27.52
CA ILE A 197 48.16 -13.19 26.76
C ILE A 197 48.80 -12.98 25.39
N LYS A 198 50.14 -13.06 25.28
CA LYS A 198 50.85 -12.90 24.00
C LYS A 198 50.64 -14.08 23.05
N ASP A 199 50.61 -15.30 23.60
CA ASP A 199 50.46 -16.54 22.84
C ASP A 199 48.99 -17.02 22.75
N GLY A 200 48.11 -16.43 23.57
CA GLY A 200 46.70 -16.79 23.65
C GLY A 200 45.85 -16.22 22.51
N ASN A 201 44.82 -16.96 22.10
CA ASN A 201 43.85 -16.53 21.09
C ASN A 201 42.44 -16.45 21.70
N PRO A 202 41.84 -15.25 21.83
CA PRO A 202 40.49 -15.08 22.38
C PRO A 202 39.38 -15.79 21.60
N GLY A 203 39.62 -16.15 20.34
CA GLY A 203 38.65 -16.88 19.52
C GLY A 203 38.45 -18.36 19.92
N HIS A 204 39.38 -18.95 20.69
CA HIS A 204 39.26 -20.33 21.19
C HIS A 204 38.63 -20.38 22.58
N ASP A 205 39.10 -19.56 23.51
CA ASP A 205 38.56 -19.47 24.87
C ASP A 205 38.55 -18.01 25.33
N LEU A 206 37.41 -17.35 25.12
CA LEU A 206 37.23 -15.95 25.47
C LEU A 206 37.26 -15.75 26.99
N GLU A 207 36.62 -16.61 27.76
CA GLU A 207 36.47 -16.41 29.21
C GLU A 207 37.83 -16.55 29.92
N ALA A 208 38.62 -17.58 29.58
CA ALA A 208 39.97 -17.71 30.11
C ALA A 208 40.88 -16.51 29.75
N TYR A 209 40.73 -15.97 28.53
CA TYR A 209 41.50 -14.80 28.10
C TYR A 209 41.07 -13.53 28.86
N LEU A 210 39.77 -13.34 29.10
CA LEU A 210 39.25 -12.19 29.88
C LEU A 210 39.68 -12.28 31.35
N GLU A 211 39.67 -13.46 31.95
CA GLU A 211 40.15 -13.69 33.33
C GLU A 211 41.65 -13.36 33.46
N ASN A 212 42.47 -13.78 32.51
CA ASN A 212 43.90 -13.46 32.47
C ASN A 212 44.15 -11.96 32.33
N MET A 213 43.36 -11.27 31.50
CA MET A 213 43.41 -9.81 31.36
C MET A 213 43.02 -9.08 32.65
N GLU A 214 42.02 -9.57 33.38
CA GLU A 214 41.62 -9.03 34.68
C GLU A 214 42.71 -9.21 35.74
N CYS A 215 43.32 -10.40 35.79
CA CYS A 215 44.44 -10.67 36.69
C CYS A 215 45.64 -9.74 36.39
N LEU A 216 45.97 -9.51 35.11
CA LEU A 216 47.03 -8.59 34.72
C LEU A 216 46.68 -7.14 35.10
N GLN A 217 45.42 -6.72 34.93
CA GLN A 217 44.97 -5.38 35.31
C GLN A 217 45.07 -5.15 36.83
N GLN A 218 44.70 -6.13 37.65
CA GLN A 218 44.86 -6.08 39.10
C GLN A 218 46.33 -6.00 39.52
N ALA A 219 47.22 -6.75 38.83
CA ALA A 219 48.66 -6.69 39.05
C ALA A 219 49.21 -5.29 38.74
N VAL A 220 48.82 -4.69 37.61
CA VAL A 220 49.23 -3.33 37.22
C VAL A 220 48.81 -2.30 38.28
N GLN A 221 47.56 -2.34 38.75
CA GLN A 221 47.07 -1.43 39.81
C GLN A 221 47.86 -1.57 41.12
N PHE A 222 48.24 -2.80 41.49
CA PHE A 222 49.05 -3.06 42.69
C PHE A 222 50.48 -2.52 42.57
N PHE A 223 51.13 -2.67 41.41
CA PHE A 223 52.50 -2.20 41.22
C PHE A 223 52.58 -0.68 40.99
N GLU A 224 51.54 -0.04 40.46
CA GLU A 224 51.45 1.42 40.35
C GLU A 224 51.52 2.14 41.70
N SER A 225 51.03 1.52 42.78
CA SER A 225 51.14 2.11 44.12
C SER A 225 52.56 2.04 44.72
N HIS A 226 53.53 1.45 44.01
CA HIS A 226 54.88 1.19 44.50
C HIS A 226 55.97 1.71 43.53
N PRO A 227 56.65 2.83 43.83
CA PRO A 227 57.61 3.49 42.92
C PRO A 227 58.81 2.64 42.47
N ASN A 228 59.14 1.58 43.22
CA ASN A 228 60.33 0.77 42.98
C ASN A 228 60.20 -0.22 41.80
N TYR A 229 58.99 -0.42 41.27
CA TYR A 229 58.71 -1.42 40.24
C TYR A 229 58.30 -0.82 38.88
N GLN A 230 58.62 0.46 38.64
CA GLN A 230 58.16 1.21 37.47
C GLN A 230 58.38 0.49 36.12
N ASN A 231 59.58 -0.06 35.88
CA ASN A 231 59.89 -0.78 34.64
C ASN A 231 58.99 -2.01 34.40
N GLN A 232 58.59 -2.69 35.47
CA GLN A 232 57.71 -3.87 35.37
C GLN A 232 56.27 -3.45 35.15
N THR A 233 55.83 -2.40 35.84
CA THR A 233 54.53 -1.77 35.61
C THR A 233 54.38 -1.34 34.15
N ASP A 234 55.43 -0.76 33.57
CA ASP A 234 55.43 -0.33 32.17
C ASP A 234 55.35 -1.53 31.19
N ASN A 235 56.08 -2.62 31.46
CA ASN A 235 56.01 -3.85 30.65
C ASN A 235 54.62 -4.54 30.72
N MET A 236 54.06 -4.63 31.93
CA MET A 236 52.71 -5.19 32.13
C MET A 236 51.66 -4.32 31.45
N ARG A 237 51.81 -2.99 31.51
CA ARG A 237 50.94 -2.04 30.80
C ARG A 237 51.02 -2.23 29.29
N MET A 238 52.23 -2.38 28.73
CA MET A 238 52.39 -2.66 27.31
C MET A 238 51.72 -3.97 26.91
N THR A 239 51.88 -5.03 27.71
CA THR A 239 51.21 -6.31 27.45
C THR A 239 49.68 -6.18 27.55
N LEU A 240 49.19 -5.41 28.52
CA LEU A 240 47.77 -5.12 28.67
C LEU A 240 47.20 -4.33 27.47
N GLU A 241 47.93 -3.33 26.96
CA GLU A 241 47.56 -2.62 25.72
C GLU A 241 47.53 -3.53 24.51
N THR A 242 48.52 -4.44 24.36
CA THR A 242 48.49 -5.43 23.28
C THR A 242 47.29 -6.37 23.41
N GLY A 243 46.97 -6.81 24.62
CA GLY A 243 45.81 -7.66 24.88
C GLY A 243 44.48 -6.97 24.54
N TYR A 244 44.34 -5.67 24.87
CA TYR A 244 43.18 -4.89 24.45
C TYR A 244 43.08 -4.79 22.93
N SER A 245 44.17 -4.51 22.21
CA SER A 245 44.17 -4.44 20.74
C SER A 245 43.71 -5.77 20.10
N VAL A 246 44.15 -6.90 20.66
CA VAL A 246 43.72 -8.24 20.24
C VAL A 246 42.22 -8.44 20.50
N LEU A 247 41.70 -8.02 21.66
CA LEU A 247 40.26 -8.10 21.96
C LEU A 247 39.42 -7.15 21.10
N GLU A 248 39.90 -5.94 20.78
CA GLU A 248 39.26 -5.02 19.84
C GLU A 248 39.17 -5.64 18.44
N THR A 249 40.19 -6.40 18.04
CA THR A 249 40.22 -7.16 16.78
C THR A 249 39.31 -8.39 16.84
N GLU A 250 39.26 -9.11 17.96
CA GLU A 250 38.33 -10.24 18.11
C GLU A 250 36.88 -9.77 18.09
N TYR A 251 36.57 -8.61 18.68
CA TYR A 251 35.23 -8.04 18.61
C TYR A 251 34.77 -7.84 17.16
N ARG A 252 35.66 -7.38 16.27
CA ARG A 252 35.37 -7.33 14.83
C ARG A 252 34.99 -8.71 14.28
N SER A 253 35.76 -9.75 14.59
CA SER A 253 35.48 -11.14 14.18
C SER A 253 34.13 -11.63 14.70
N VAL A 254 33.82 -11.35 15.97
CA VAL A 254 32.55 -11.70 16.61
C VAL A 254 31.37 -11.01 15.93
N VAL A 255 31.46 -9.69 15.65
CA VAL A 255 30.41 -8.95 14.94
C VAL A 255 30.24 -9.48 13.52
N GLN A 256 31.34 -9.80 12.82
CA GLN A 256 31.29 -10.33 11.46
C GLN A 256 30.66 -11.72 11.39
N LYS A 257 31.00 -12.61 12.32
CA LYS A 257 30.45 -13.98 12.42
C LYS A 257 28.96 -13.98 12.75
N ASN A 258 28.52 -13.06 13.60
CA ASN A 258 27.13 -12.99 14.08
C ASN A 258 26.23 -12.11 13.21
N THR A 259 26.78 -11.34 12.28
CA THR A 259 26.00 -10.56 11.31
C THR A 259 25.47 -11.46 10.19
N MET A 260 24.19 -11.31 9.85
CA MET A 260 23.56 -11.98 8.73
C MET A 260 22.76 -11.01 7.86
N GLN A 261 22.73 -11.28 6.56
CA GLN A 261 21.88 -10.56 5.62
C GLN A 261 20.42 -10.97 5.87
N ALA A 262 19.51 -9.98 5.94
CA ALA A 262 18.10 -10.29 6.06
C ALA A 262 17.53 -10.80 4.73
N ASP A 263 16.51 -11.65 4.80
CA ASP A 263 15.83 -12.19 3.63
C ASP A 263 15.07 -11.06 2.90
N PRO A 264 15.36 -10.80 1.61
CA PRO A 264 14.67 -9.78 0.82
C PRO A 264 13.14 -9.91 0.83
N ALA A 265 12.60 -11.14 0.78
CA ALA A 265 11.16 -11.35 0.74
C ALA A 265 10.50 -10.96 2.06
N VAL A 266 11.10 -11.36 3.19
CA VAL A 266 10.61 -11.03 4.53
C VAL A 266 10.65 -9.52 4.77
N VAL A 267 11.70 -8.84 4.31
CA VAL A 267 11.80 -7.38 4.43
C VAL A 267 10.69 -6.68 3.64
N ILE A 268 10.42 -7.10 2.40
CA ILE A 268 9.33 -6.52 1.59
C ILE A 268 7.97 -6.77 2.23
N GLU A 269 7.70 -7.99 2.69
CA GLU A 269 6.44 -8.33 3.37
C GLU A 269 6.24 -7.58 4.70
N SER A 270 7.32 -7.12 5.32
CA SER A 270 7.27 -6.36 6.57
C SER A 270 6.94 -4.88 6.37
N LEU A 271 6.90 -4.40 5.12
CA LEU A 271 6.51 -3.04 4.77
C LEU A 271 5.02 -2.97 4.42
N ASP A 272 4.39 -1.83 4.72
CA ASP A 272 3.02 -1.54 4.31
C ASP A 272 2.94 -0.88 2.91
N ASP A 273 1.74 -0.52 2.48
CA ASP A 273 1.50 0.17 1.19
C ASP A 273 2.16 1.56 1.10
N HIS A 274 2.58 2.12 2.23
CA HIS A 274 3.32 3.38 2.34
C HIS A 274 4.83 3.19 2.50
N TYR A 275 5.32 1.96 2.41
CA TYR A 275 6.72 1.58 2.59
C TYR A 275 7.26 1.86 4.00
N GLU A 276 6.38 1.89 5.00
CA GLU A 276 6.72 2.00 6.42
C GLU A 276 6.77 0.62 7.08
N LEU A 277 7.59 0.48 8.12
CA LEU A 277 7.75 -0.79 8.84
C LEU A 277 6.50 -1.11 9.67
N LEU A 278 5.90 -2.27 9.43
CA LEU A 278 4.85 -2.79 10.29
C LEU A 278 5.46 -3.20 11.64
N GLY A 279 5.15 -2.46 12.71
CA GLY A 279 5.73 -2.69 14.04
C GLY A 279 5.55 -4.11 14.58
N SER A 280 4.50 -4.83 14.16
CA SER A 280 4.29 -6.25 14.48
C SER A 280 5.31 -7.18 13.82
N ARG A 281 5.79 -6.83 12.63
CA ARG A 281 6.71 -7.63 11.80
C ARG A 281 8.18 -7.22 11.93
N ALA A 282 8.49 -6.16 12.68
CA ALA A 282 9.87 -5.73 12.95
C ALA A 282 10.76 -6.86 13.52
N LYS A 283 10.17 -7.82 14.25
CA LYS A 283 10.89 -8.99 14.82
C LYS A 283 11.22 -10.06 13.78
N ASP A 284 10.54 -10.06 12.64
CA ASP A 284 10.74 -11.04 11.57
C ASP A 284 12.01 -10.73 10.77
N ILE A 285 12.43 -9.46 10.75
CA ILE A 285 13.65 -8.99 10.09
C ILE A 285 14.88 -9.36 10.94
N LYS A 286 15.43 -10.54 10.68
CA LYS A 286 16.63 -11.04 11.36
C LYS A 286 17.91 -10.58 10.66
N THR A 287 18.70 -9.76 11.36
CA THR A 287 20.02 -9.28 10.89
C THR A 287 21.19 -9.77 11.75
N VAL A 288 20.91 -10.42 12.88
CA VAL A 288 21.90 -10.97 13.84
C VAL A 288 21.54 -12.42 14.17
N ARG A 289 22.54 -13.29 14.24
CA ARG A 289 22.41 -14.70 14.65
C ARG A 289 22.38 -14.85 16.16
N ASP A 290 23.46 -14.43 16.82
CA ASP A 290 23.59 -14.39 18.28
C ASP A 290 24.08 -13.00 18.71
N ILE A 291 23.32 -12.36 19.61
CA ILE A 291 23.64 -11.05 20.17
C ILE A 291 24.47 -11.16 21.46
N SER A 292 24.46 -12.33 22.12
CA SER A 292 25.02 -12.53 23.46
C SER A 292 26.54 -12.35 23.46
N SER A 293 27.22 -12.93 22.47
CA SER A 293 28.66 -12.80 22.30
C SER A 293 29.11 -11.35 22.04
N MET A 294 28.29 -10.60 21.30
CA MET A 294 28.54 -9.17 21.02
C MET A 294 28.35 -8.32 22.28
N ILE A 295 27.31 -8.60 23.08
CA ILE A 295 27.07 -7.92 24.35
C ILE A 295 28.19 -8.21 25.34
N ARG A 296 28.56 -9.49 25.52
CA ARG A 296 29.56 -9.92 26.51
C ARG A 296 30.90 -9.21 26.33
N LEU A 297 31.47 -9.26 25.12
CA LEU A 297 32.76 -8.64 24.83
C LEU A 297 32.65 -7.11 24.71
N GLY A 298 31.56 -6.61 24.13
CA GLY A 298 31.32 -5.18 23.97
C GLY A 298 31.19 -4.45 25.30
N VAL A 299 30.38 -4.96 26.23
CA VAL A 299 30.20 -4.38 27.56
C VAL A 299 31.50 -4.44 28.36
N TRP A 300 32.22 -5.57 28.32
CA TRP A 300 33.48 -5.74 29.06
C TRP A 300 34.56 -4.73 28.62
N LEU A 301 34.66 -4.43 27.32
CA LEU A 301 35.58 -3.40 26.81
C LEU A 301 35.11 -1.98 27.19
N LEU A 302 33.81 -1.72 27.20
CA LEU A 302 33.24 -0.41 27.54
C LEU A 302 33.41 -0.03 29.02
N GLU A 303 33.31 -1.00 29.92
CA GLU A 303 33.57 -0.83 31.36
C GLU A 303 35.01 -0.36 31.64
N ARG A 304 35.93 -0.61 30.70
CA ARG A 304 37.36 -0.25 30.77
C ARG A 304 37.71 0.97 29.91
N GLU A 305 36.69 1.79 29.60
CA GLU A 305 36.79 3.03 28.82
C GLU A 305 37.34 2.86 27.39
N ARG A 306 37.37 1.64 26.85
CA ARG A 306 37.73 1.39 25.45
C ARG A 306 36.52 1.61 24.55
N SER A 307 36.72 2.33 23.45
CA SER A 307 35.64 2.69 22.52
C SER A 307 35.99 2.54 21.04
N ARG A 308 37.28 2.37 20.69
CA ARG A 308 37.73 2.33 19.29
C ARG A 308 37.12 1.17 18.50
N PHE A 309 36.95 0.02 19.14
CA PHE A 309 36.35 -1.17 18.54
C PHE A 309 34.91 -0.96 18.05
N LEU A 310 34.16 0.00 18.62
CA LEU A 310 32.79 0.30 18.20
C LEU A 310 32.70 0.77 16.74
N MET A 311 33.78 1.32 16.20
CA MET A 311 33.85 1.69 14.79
C MET A 311 33.77 0.46 13.87
N HIS A 312 34.24 -0.71 14.33
CA HIS A 312 34.13 -1.96 13.59
C HIS A 312 32.67 -2.45 13.54
N TYR A 313 31.92 -2.24 14.62
CA TYR A 313 30.47 -2.48 14.64
C TYR A 313 29.77 -1.65 13.55
N ALA A 314 29.95 -0.33 13.58
CA ALA A 314 29.28 0.58 12.63
C ALA A 314 29.53 0.18 11.17
N LYS A 315 30.80 -0.10 10.82
CA LYS A 315 31.20 -0.46 9.45
C LYS A 315 30.59 -1.78 8.99
N ILE A 316 30.72 -2.85 9.78
CA ILE A 316 30.19 -4.19 9.40
C ILE A 316 28.67 -4.16 9.28
N ARG A 317 27.99 -3.54 10.24
CA ARG A 317 26.53 -3.48 10.28
C ARG A 317 25.97 -2.58 9.17
N GLY A 318 26.59 -1.42 8.92
CA GLY A 318 26.26 -0.56 7.79
C GLY A 318 26.47 -1.24 6.43
N GLU A 319 27.58 -1.97 6.24
CA GLU A 319 27.80 -2.75 5.02
C GLU A 319 26.74 -3.85 4.83
N ASN A 320 26.32 -4.52 5.91
CA ASN A 320 25.26 -5.53 5.85
C ASN A 320 23.90 -4.93 5.48
N MET A 321 23.58 -3.73 5.98
CA MET A 321 22.38 -2.99 5.54
C MET A 321 22.41 -2.71 4.05
N MET A 322 23.54 -2.20 3.53
CA MET A 322 23.68 -1.96 2.09
C MET A 322 23.50 -3.23 1.26
N LYS A 323 24.09 -4.36 1.69
CA LYS A 323 23.92 -5.65 1.03
C LYS A 323 22.46 -6.09 1.02
N THR A 324 21.75 -5.89 2.12
CA THR A 324 20.32 -6.20 2.25
C THR A 324 19.47 -5.32 1.33
N ILE A 325 19.68 -4.00 1.35
CA ILE A 325 18.98 -3.02 0.50
C ILE A 325 19.17 -3.35 -0.99
N ASN A 326 20.40 -3.64 -1.42
CA ASN A 326 20.70 -4.01 -2.80
C ASN A 326 20.04 -5.35 -3.19
N ALA A 327 20.03 -6.34 -2.29
CA ALA A 327 19.35 -7.61 -2.54
C ALA A 327 17.84 -7.46 -2.65
N VAL A 328 17.21 -6.59 -1.85
CA VAL A 328 15.80 -6.21 -1.95
C VAL A 328 15.50 -5.57 -3.30
N ALA A 329 16.32 -4.60 -3.72
CA ALA A 329 16.19 -3.96 -5.02
C ALA A 329 16.30 -4.97 -6.19
N GLN A 330 17.28 -5.87 -6.15
CA GLN A 330 17.48 -6.90 -7.17
C GLN A 330 16.36 -7.94 -7.21
N HIS A 331 15.87 -8.36 -6.04
CA HIS A 331 14.76 -9.30 -5.92
C HIS A 331 13.48 -8.69 -6.51
N HIS A 332 13.20 -7.42 -6.21
CA HIS A 332 12.10 -6.66 -6.79
C HIS A 332 12.23 -6.53 -8.31
N THR A 333 13.40 -6.14 -8.82
CA THR A 333 13.64 -6.04 -10.27
C THR A 333 13.53 -7.41 -10.96
N SER A 334 13.91 -8.52 -10.32
CA SER A 334 13.75 -9.87 -10.87
C SER A 334 12.28 -10.31 -10.94
N LEU A 335 11.50 -10.03 -9.89
CA LEU A 335 10.06 -10.25 -9.88
C LEU A 335 9.36 -9.38 -10.92
N ASN A 336 9.73 -8.09 -10.99
CA ASN A 336 9.18 -7.14 -11.94
C ASN A 336 9.62 -7.37 -13.38
N ALA A 337 10.83 -7.88 -13.64
CA ALA A 337 11.22 -8.30 -14.98
C ALA A 337 10.36 -9.49 -15.45
N LYS A 338 10.00 -10.40 -14.54
CA LYS A 338 9.09 -11.52 -14.83
C LYS A 338 7.64 -11.09 -15.01
N THR A 339 7.18 -10.02 -14.36
CA THR A 339 5.81 -9.48 -14.50
C THR A 339 5.67 -8.40 -15.59
N HIS A 340 6.62 -7.48 -15.79
CA HIS A 340 6.60 -6.44 -16.84
C HIS A 340 6.99 -6.95 -18.23
N SER A 341 7.87 -7.95 -18.38
CA SER A 341 8.04 -8.66 -19.66
C SER A 341 6.70 -9.27 -20.10
N ARG A 342 5.87 -9.66 -19.13
CA ARG A 342 4.55 -10.28 -19.32
C ARG A 342 3.44 -9.24 -19.50
N ALA A 343 3.43 -8.16 -18.71
CA ALA A 343 2.37 -7.14 -18.71
C ALA A 343 2.59 -6.01 -19.73
N GLY A 344 3.84 -5.62 -20.01
CA GLY A 344 4.18 -4.55 -20.95
C GLY A 344 3.98 -4.93 -22.42
N MET A 345 4.31 -6.19 -22.79
CA MET A 345 4.02 -6.72 -24.13
C MET A 345 2.51 -6.90 -24.37
N ILE A 346 1.79 -7.38 -23.34
CA ILE A 346 0.33 -7.57 -23.39
C ILE A 346 -0.40 -6.21 -23.45
N LYS A 347 0.03 -5.20 -22.69
CA LYS A 347 -0.58 -3.86 -22.69
C LYS A 347 -0.32 -3.06 -23.96
N ASN A 348 0.88 -3.15 -24.51
CA ASN A 348 1.19 -2.46 -25.76
C ASN A 348 0.51 -3.14 -26.97
N ALA A 349 0.29 -4.46 -26.92
CA ALA A 349 -0.50 -5.18 -27.93
C ALA A 349 -2.01 -4.89 -27.82
N LEU A 350 -2.60 -4.92 -26.61
CA LEU A 350 -4.01 -4.62 -26.35
C LEU A 350 -4.39 -3.16 -26.69
N LYS A 351 -3.52 -2.19 -26.36
CA LYS A 351 -3.73 -0.77 -26.65
C LYS A 351 -3.70 -0.46 -28.15
N LYS A 352 -3.00 -1.30 -28.95
CA LYS A 352 -2.89 -1.18 -30.41
C LYS A 352 -4.00 -1.96 -31.14
N ALA A 353 -4.57 -3.00 -30.53
CA ALA A 353 -5.57 -3.88 -31.14
C ALA A 353 -7.04 -3.51 -30.86
N THR A 354 -7.35 -2.87 -29.72
CA THR A 354 -8.76 -2.70 -29.27
C THR A 354 -9.30 -1.27 -29.27
N GLY A 355 -8.45 -0.24 -29.28
CA GLY A 355 -8.90 1.16 -29.16
C GLY A 355 -9.69 1.47 -27.89
N ARG A 356 -9.82 0.53 -26.94
CA ARG A 356 -10.50 0.69 -25.65
C ARG A 356 -9.46 0.76 -24.53
N ASN A 357 -9.48 1.85 -23.78
CA ASN A 357 -9.00 1.83 -22.40
C ASN A 357 -10.16 1.25 -21.56
N GLU A 358 -10.10 -0.02 -21.20
CA GLU A 358 -10.98 -0.52 -20.15
C GLU A 358 -10.52 0.01 -18.79
N LYS A 359 -11.48 0.40 -17.95
CA LYS A 359 -11.24 0.78 -16.55
C LYS A 359 -10.70 -0.44 -15.81
N LEU A 360 -9.38 -0.56 -15.75
CA LEU A 360 -8.69 -1.45 -14.82
C LEU A 360 -9.02 -1.03 -13.38
N ASP A 361 -9.29 -2.03 -12.56
CA ASP A 361 -9.60 -1.96 -11.13
C ASP A 361 -8.62 -1.02 -10.40
N ARG A 362 -9.07 0.20 -10.07
CA ARG A 362 -8.22 1.31 -9.58
C ARG A 362 -7.89 1.23 -8.08
N ARG A 363 -8.33 0.18 -7.38
CA ARG A 363 -8.21 0.04 -5.92
C ARG A 363 -7.04 -0.81 -5.44
N SER A 364 -6.33 -1.53 -6.30
CA SER A 364 -5.00 -2.06 -5.98
C SER A 364 -3.96 -1.01 -6.37
N GLY A 365 -3.17 -0.49 -5.43
CA GLY A 365 -2.18 0.59 -5.62
C GLY A 365 -1.05 0.33 -6.62
N GLY A 366 -1.13 -0.69 -7.47
CA GLY A 366 -0.22 -0.93 -8.59
C GLY A 366 -0.64 -0.15 -9.83
N ILE A 367 -0.25 1.11 -9.92
CA ILE A 367 -0.40 1.88 -11.16
C ILE A 367 0.70 1.42 -12.12
N ASP A 368 0.32 0.75 -13.21
CA ASP A 368 1.22 0.30 -14.28
C ASP A 368 1.82 1.45 -15.11
N PHE A 369 2.71 2.21 -14.48
CA PHE A 369 3.78 2.89 -15.19
C PHE A 369 4.97 1.92 -15.30
N ASP A 370 5.79 2.07 -16.34
CA ASP A 370 7.10 1.42 -16.48
C ASP A 370 8.11 1.97 -15.44
N GLY A 371 7.69 1.93 -14.17
CA GLY A 371 8.26 2.56 -12.99
C GLY A 371 9.05 1.58 -12.12
N SER A 372 9.40 0.40 -12.63
CA SER A 372 10.15 -0.62 -11.89
C SER A 372 11.41 -0.07 -11.19
N GLU A 373 12.09 0.89 -11.81
CA GLU A 373 13.26 1.55 -11.24
C GLU A 373 12.87 2.54 -10.13
N SER A 374 11.88 3.41 -10.35
CA SER A 374 11.40 4.36 -9.34
C SER A 374 10.79 3.66 -8.12
N GLU A 375 10.07 2.57 -8.34
CA GLU A 375 9.49 1.72 -7.31
C GLU A 375 10.58 0.97 -6.54
N SER A 376 11.61 0.47 -7.24
CA SER A 376 12.81 -0.08 -6.59
C SER A 376 13.51 0.97 -5.71
N ALA A 377 13.61 2.22 -6.18
CA ALA A 377 14.16 3.34 -5.41
C ALA A 377 13.36 3.66 -4.15
N LEU A 378 12.03 3.63 -4.26
CA LEU A 378 11.10 3.80 -3.16
C LEU A 378 11.24 2.67 -2.13
N LEU A 379 11.29 1.43 -2.61
CA LEU A 379 11.48 0.25 -1.78
C LEU A 379 12.84 0.26 -1.05
N MET A 380 13.91 0.71 -1.71
CA MET A 380 15.21 0.90 -1.08
C MET A 380 15.18 1.93 0.06
N ALA A 381 14.43 3.02 -0.12
CA ALA A 381 14.29 4.05 0.89
C ALA A 381 13.45 3.56 2.10
N GLY A 382 12.36 2.83 1.86
CA GLY A 382 11.58 2.15 2.91
C GLY A 382 12.39 1.10 3.66
N CYS A 383 13.11 0.26 2.93
CA CYS A 383 14.00 -0.77 3.49
C CYS A 383 15.10 -0.14 4.36
N LEU A 384 15.69 0.97 3.94
CA LEU A 384 16.68 1.70 4.75
C LEU A 384 16.09 2.13 6.10
N LEU A 385 14.92 2.77 6.11
CA LEU A 385 14.30 3.23 7.35
C LEU A 385 13.93 2.05 8.27
N ALA A 386 13.37 0.96 7.71
CA ALA A 386 13.05 -0.24 8.46
C ALA A 386 14.30 -0.89 9.09
N LEU A 387 15.39 -1.02 8.33
CA LEU A 387 16.63 -1.58 8.83
C LEU A 387 17.27 -0.70 9.92
N LEU A 388 17.17 0.63 9.80
CA LEU A 388 17.66 1.55 10.83
C LEU A 388 16.90 1.40 12.15
N GLU A 389 15.59 1.18 12.11
CA GLU A 389 14.78 0.93 13.32
C GLU A 389 15.13 -0.40 13.99
N VAL A 390 15.29 -1.46 13.19
CA VAL A 390 15.74 -2.78 13.69
C VAL A 390 17.13 -2.67 14.32
N GLU A 391 18.04 -1.93 13.71
CA GLU A 391 19.40 -1.75 14.20
C GLU A 391 19.46 -0.90 15.48
N GLU A 392 18.65 0.15 15.57
CA GLU A 392 18.55 0.95 16.80
C GLU A 392 18.14 0.07 17.99
N ALA A 393 17.18 -0.84 17.81
CA ALA A 393 16.77 -1.80 18.83
C ALA A 393 17.89 -2.78 19.23
N ILE A 394 18.78 -3.14 18.30
CA ILE A 394 19.96 -3.98 18.57
C ILE A 394 21.03 -3.18 19.32
N MET A 395 21.32 -1.95 18.88
CA MET A 395 22.32 -1.05 19.46
C MET A 395 22.00 -0.67 20.90
N VAL A 396 20.71 -0.54 21.26
CA VAL A 396 20.28 -0.32 22.65
C VAL A 396 20.75 -1.45 23.57
N LYS A 397 20.82 -2.69 23.07
CA LYS A 397 21.25 -3.86 23.84
C LYS A 397 22.77 -4.04 23.84
N THR A 398 23.44 -3.78 22.70
CA THR A 398 24.88 -4.01 22.57
C THR A 398 25.74 -2.87 23.10
N ILE A 399 25.22 -1.63 23.09
CA ILE A 399 25.95 -0.42 23.50
C ILE A 399 25.09 0.32 24.54
N PRO A 400 25.30 0.06 25.84
CA PRO A 400 24.51 0.67 26.91
C PRO A 400 24.68 2.20 27.00
N ASP A 401 25.87 2.70 26.69
CA ASP A 401 26.22 4.12 26.73
C ASP A 401 25.57 4.91 25.59
N THR A 402 24.69 5.85 25.95
CA THR A 402 23.92 6.69 25.01
C THR A 402 24.83 7.56 24.12
N THR A 403 25.91 8.12 24.66
CA THR A 403 26.81 9.02 23.92
C THR A 403 27.58 8.24 22.88
N LYS A 404 28.11 7.07 23.26
CA LYS A 404 28.81 6.17 22.34
C LYS A 404 27.86 5.62 21.28
N ARG A 405 26.61 5.28 21.64
CA ARG A 405 25.58 4.84 20.69
C ARG A 405 25.32 5.89 19.60
N ALA A 406 25.19 7.16 19.97
CA ALA A 406 25.01 8.24 19.01
C ALA A 406 26.22 8.38 18.07
N GLN A 407 27.45 8.26 18.58
CA GLN A 407 28.66 8.27 17.74
C GLN A 407 28.68 7.11 16.73
N VAL A 408 28.36 5.90 17.18
CA VAL A 408 28.32 4.70 16.32
C VAL A 408 27.23 4.81 15.27
N PHE A 409 26.06 5.35 15.64
CA PHE A 409 24.94 5.51 14.73
C PHE A 409 25.25 6.49 13.59
N ARG A 410 25.96 7.59 13.87
CA ARG A 410 26.41 8.56 12.86
C ARG A 410 27.36 7.96 11.81
N GLU A 411 28.23 7.04 12.20
CA GLU A 411 29.07 6.29 11.26
C GLU A 411 28.25 5.22 10.52
N LEU A 412 27.39 4.48 11.22
CA LEU A 412 26.62 3.37 10.67
C LEU A 412 25.70 3.81 9.52
N VAL A 413 25.03 4.96 9.68
CA VAL A 413 24.08 5.52 8.71
C VAL A 413 24.78 6.03 7.44
N ALA A 414 26.05 6.43 7.55
CA ALA A 414 26.76 7.17 6.49
C ALA A 414 26.76 6.45 5.13
N ASN A 415 27.16 5.17 5.13
CA ASN A 415 27.27 4.38 3.90
C ASN A 415 25.91 3.95 3.32
N PRO A 416 24.98 3.36 4.11
CA PRO A 416 23.65 2.98 3.61
C PRO A 416 22.84 4.15 3.06
N LEU A 417 22.76 5.26 3.80
CA LEU A 417 22.01 6.43 3.36
C LEU A 417 22.65 7.07 2.13
N GLY A 418 23.98 7.23 2.12
CA GLY A 418 24.71 7.75 0.97
C GLY A 418 24.57 6.87 -0.29
N TYR A 419 24.43 5.55 -0.14
CA TYR A 419 24.16 4.64 -1.25
C TYR A 419 22.75 4.84 -1.83
N VAL A 420 21.72 4.86 -0.98
CA VAL A 420 20.32 5.06 -1.41
C VAL A 420 20.13 6.44 -2.05
N VAL A 421 20.69 7.50 -1.45
CA VAL A 421 20.61 8.86 -2.01
C VAL A 421 21.23 8.95 -3.40
N ARG A 422 22.44 8.40 -3.59
CA ARG A 422 23.10 8.38 -4.91
C ARG A 422 22.32 7.56 -5.94
N HIS A 423 21.75 6.44 -5.52
CA HIS A 423 20.93 5.60 -6.40
C HIS A 423 19.67 6.33 -6.86
N ILE A 424 18.94 6.98 -5.93
CA ILE A 424 17.76 7.79 -6.26
C ILE A 424 18.18 8.96 -7.16
N GLN A 425 19.29 9.64 -6.87
CA GLN A 425 19.79 10.74 -7.71
C GLN A 425 20.03 10.28 -9.15
N LYS A 426 20.67 9.11 -9.35
CA LYS A 426 20.89 8.54 -10.67
C LYS A 426 19.57 8.28 -11.40
N ILE A 427 18.60 7.62 -10.75
CA ILE A 427 17.29 7.36 -11.35
C ILE A 427 16.60 8.66 -11.74
N VAL A 428 16.60 9.66 -10.86
CA VAL A 428 15.99 10.96 -11.18
C VAL A 428 16.68 11.62 -12.38
N GLN A 429 18.01 11.53 -12.50
CA GLN A 429 18.74 12.08 -13.65
C GLN A 429 18.45 11.34 -14.95
N ASP A 430 18.43 10.01 -14.92
CA ASP A 430 18.28 9.14 -16.09
C ASP A 430 16.81 8.99 -16.56
N ASN A 431 15.84 9.34 -15.71
CA ASN A 431 14.43 9.12 -16.02
C ASN A 431 13.88 10.16 -17.01
N ASP A 432 13.65 9.72 -18.25
CA ASP A 432 12.95 10.47 -19.31
C ASP A 432 11.43 10.15 -19.36
N LYS A 433 10.94 9.24 -18.51
CA LYS A 433 9.59 8.65 -18.56
C LYS A 433 8.48 9.53 -17.93
N GLY A 434 8.76 10.83 -17.71
CA GLY A 434 7.79 11.81 -17.22
C GLY A 434 7.62 11.86 -15.69
N VAL A 435 6.65 12.65 -15.21
CA VAL A 435 6.50 12.95 -13.76
C VAL A 435 5.84 11.83 -12.96
N LEU A 436 4.94 11.05 -13.55
CA LEU A 436 4.08 10.12 -12.80
C LEU A 436 4.86 9.04 -12.01
N PRO A 437 5.91 8.41 -12.56
CA PRO A 437 6.73 7.46 -11.79
C PRO A 437 7.51 8.08 -10.63
N LEU A 438 7.69 9.41 -10.62
CA LEU A 438 8.45 10.13 -9.60
C LEU A 438 7.60 10.61 -8.43
N LEU A 439 6.27 10.70 -8.60
CA LEU A 439 5.34 11.18 -7.56
C LEU A 439 5.30 10.30 -6.30
N PRO A 440 5.29 8.95 -6.38
CA PRO A 440 5.32 8.10 -5.19
C PRO A 440 6.61 8.32 -4.38
N LEU A 441 7.75 8.38 -5.07
CA LEU A 441 9.05 8.64 -4.47
C LEU A 441 9.12 10.02 -3.81
N LEU A 442 8.61 11.05 -4.49
CA LEU A 442 8.53 12.40 -3.93
C LEU A 442 7.61 12.45 -2.70
N ARG A 443 6.47 11.75 -2.72
CA ARG A 443 5.56 11.65 -1.56
C ARG A 443 6.29 11.04 -0.37
N PHE A 444 6.92 9.88 -0.54
CA PHE A 444 7.63 9.17 0.53
C PHE A 444 8.79 10.00 1.11
N LEU A 445 9.68 10.52 0.25
CA LEU A 445 10.81 11.32 0.70
C LEU A 445 10.36 12.63 1.36
N SER A 446 9.25 13.21 0.92
CA SER A 446 8.67 14.41 1.56
C SER A 446 8.07 14.10 2.93
N ALA A 447 7.43 12.94 3.10
CA ALA A 447 6.88 12.50 4.39
C ALA A 447 7.99 12.27 5.43
N HIS A 448 9.14 11.73 5.00
CA HIS A 448 10.29 11.48 5.86
C HIS A 448 11.41 12.53 5.76
N GLN A 449 11.13 13.71 5.20
CA GLN A 449 12.18 14.70 4.88
C GLN A 449 12.96 15.12 6.13
N THR A 450 12.29 15.44 7.23
CA THR A 450 12.95 15.86 8.48
C THR A 450 13.86 14.78 9.04
N ARG A 451 13.38 13.52 9.05
CA ARG A 451 14.16 12.37 9.53
C ARG A 451 15.40 12.15 8.68
N LEU A 452 15.23 12.05 7.36
CA LEU A 452 16.33 11.80 6.42
C LEU A 452 17.33 12.96 6.35
N SER A 453 16.86 14.20 6.43
CA SER A 453 17.71 15.40 6.48
C SER A 453 18.55 15.44 7.77
N ASN A 454 17.94 15.14 8.92
CA ASN A 454 18.68 15.02 10.18
C ASN A 454 19.71 13.87 10.15
N LEU A 455 19.37 12.73 9.55
CA LEU A 455 20.30 11.61 9.39
C LEU A 455 21.48 11.99 8.49
N ALA A 456 21.23 12.71 7.39
CA ALA A 456 22.26 13.19 6.48
C ALA A 456 23.16 14.25 7.13
N MET A 457 22.58 15.22 7.86
CA MET A 457 23.32 16.30 8.51
C MET A 457 24.20 15.81 9.67
N ASN A 458 23.76 14.77 10.39
CA ASN A 458 24.50 14.20 11.51
C ASN A 458 25.45 13.05 11.09
N SER A 459 25.41 12.60 9.84
CA SER A 459 26.28 11.54 9.33
C SER A 459 27.77 11.97 9.36
N MET A 460 28.67 11.00 9.51
CA MET A 460 30.12 11.24 9.38
C MET A 460 30.57 11.50 7.94
N ALA A 461 29.78 11.07 6.94
CA ALA A 461 30.00 11.36 5.53
C ALA A 461 29.08 12.48 5.04
N ASP A 462 29.55 13.26 4.07
CA ASP A 462 28.76 14.27 3.38
C ASP A 462 27.74 13.59 2.44
N ILE A 463 26.46 13.70 2.79
CA ILE A 463 25.35 13.08 2.06
C ILE A 463 24.47 14.19 1.47
N PRO A 464 24.43 14.34 0.13
CA PRO A 464 23.73 15.45 -0.53
C PRO A 464 22.21 15.22 -0.64
N PHE A 465 21.52 14.98 0.48
CA PHE A 465 20.08 14.70 0.52
C PHE A 465 19.23 15.92 0.08
N GLU A 466 19.55 17.13 0.55
CA GLU A 466 18.83 18.34 0.14
C GLU A 466 19.00 18.65 -1.35
N ALA A 467 20.18 18.35 -1.91
CA ALA A 467 20.43 18.48 -3.34
C ALA A 467 19.58 17.47 -4.15
N LEU A 468 19.41 16.23 -3.65
CA LEU A 468 18.51 15.25 -4.23
C LEU A 468 17.05 15.75 -4.21
N MET A 469 16.56 16.22 -3.06
CA MET A 469 15.19 16.73 -2.94
C MET A 469 14.94 17.90 -3.89
N ARG A 470 15.89 18.84 -4.00
CA ARG A 470 15.81 19.94 -4.97
C ARG A 470 15.75 19.43 -6.40
N LEU A 471 16.61 18.48 -6.77
CA LEU A 471 16.64 17.90 -8.11
C LEU A 471 15.30 17.23 -8.46
N LEU A 472 14.77 16.40 -7.56
CA LEU A 472 13.51 15.68 -7.74
C LEU A 472 12.33 16.65 -7.94
N ARG A 473 12.25 17.72 -7.14
CA ARG A 473 11.21 18.74 -7.26
C ARG A 473 11.30 19.51 -8.57
N VAL A 474 12.50 19.97 -8.95
CA VAL A 474 12.73 20.73 -10.20
C VAL A 474 12.38 19.88 -11.41
N LYS A 475 12.86 18.62 -11.48
CA LYS A 475 12.62 17.75 -12.62
C LYS A 475 11.14 17.34 -12.73
N SER A 476 10.50 17.04 -11.61
CA SER A 476 9.05 16.75 -11.58
C SER A 476 8.21 17.95 -12.05
N SER A 477 8.55 19.16 -11.62
CA SER A 477 7.86 20.40 -12.05
C SER A 477 8.10 20.69 -13.54
N SER A 478 9.31 20.45 -14.05
CA SER A 478 9.64 20.59 -15.46
C SER A 478 8.80 19.66 -16.33
N HIS A 479 8.66 18.38 -15.97
CA HIS A 479 7.84 17.41 -16.71
C HIS A 479 6.35 17.76 -16.75
N ILE A 480 5.79 18.36 -15.69
CA ILE A 480 4.39 18.86 -15.72
C ILE A 480 4.25 19.95 -16.78
N ASN A 481 5.18 20.90 -16.83
CA ASN A 481 5.15 21.98 -17.82
C ASN A 481 5.39 21.45 -19.24
N GLU A 482 6.32 20.51 -19.40
CA GLU A 482 6.59 19.83 -20.66
C GLU A 482 5.35 19.08 -21.19
N PHE A 483 4.60 18.41 -20.31
CA PHE A 483 3.34 17.76 -20.67
C PHE A 483 2.32 18.77 -21.20
N VAL A 484 2.16 19.93 -20.54
CA VAL A 484 1.24 20.98 -21.00
C VAL A 484 1.67 21.55 -22.36
N GLU A 485 2.97 21.78 -22.56
CA GLU A 485 3.48 22.32 -23.82
C GLU A 485 3.41 21.30 -24.97
N LYS A 486 3.69 20.02 -24.71
CA LYS A 486 3.47 18.91 -25.66
C LYS A 486 2.01 18.80 -26.06
N LEU A 487 1.08 19.01 -25.12
CA LEU A 487 -0.35 18.98 -25.38
C LEU A 487 -0.81 20.15 -26.27
N LYS A 488 -0.29 21.37 -26.06
CA LYS A 488 -0.62 22.55 -26.87
C LYS A 488 -0.04 22.50 -28.29
N ASN A 489 1.17 21.94 -28.42
CA ASN A 489 1.94 21.91 -29.66
C ASN A 489 1.88 20.53 -30.35
N ASP A 490 0.83 19.74 -30.10
CA ASP A 490 0.65 18.46 -30.78
C ASP A 490 0.32 18.67 -32.27
N ASN A 491 1.34 18.51 -33.11
CA ASN A 491 1.25 18.61 -34.56
C ASN A 491 0.89 17.28 -35.24
N ASN A 492 0.60 16.22 -34.47
CA ASN A 492 0.24 14.93 -35.05
C ASN A 492 -1.12 15.04 -35.78
N LYS A 493 -1.13 14.68 -37.07
CA LYS A 493 -2.33 14.69 -37.92
C LYS A 493 -3.25 13.50 -37.69
N PHE A 494 -2.79 12.49 -36.93
CA PHE A 494 -3.60 11.31 -36.65
C PHE A 494 -4.93 11.68 -36.00
N VAL A 495 -6.01 11.16 -36.57
CA VAL A 495 -7.38 11.20 -36.04
C VAL A 495 -8.05 9.84 -36.30
N PRO A 496 -8.88 9.32 -35.37
CA PRO A 496 -9.60 8.06 -35.59
C PRO A 496 -10.55 8.14 -36.78
N ILE A 497 -10.45 7.21 -37.73
CA ILE A 497 -11.25 7.23 -38.96
C ILE A 497 -12.77 7.15 -38.66
N ASP A 498 -13.14 6.52 -37.54
CA ASP A 498 -14.51 6.31 -37.08
C ASP A 498 -15.03 7.43 -36.15
N GLY A 499 -14.21 8.45 -35.86
CA GLY A 499 -14.56 9.55 -34.96
C GLY A 499 -14.58 9.16 -33.48
N ASN A 500 -13.98 8.04 -33.07
CA ASN A 500 -13.95 7.61 -31.67
C ASN A 500 -13.05 8.50 -30.78
N VAL A 501 -13.03 8.24 -29.47
CA VAL A 501 -12.24 9.00 -28.49
C VAL A 501 -10.75 8.95 -28.83
N HIS A 502 -10.10 10.11 -28.88
CA HIS A 502 -8.69 10.20 -29.20
C HIS A 502 -7.82 9.75 -28.00
N PRO A 503 -6.72 9.00 -28.21
CA PRO A 503 -5.83 8.56 -27.12
C PRO A 503 -5.31 9.70 -26.24
N ILE A 504 -5.12 10.90 -26.81
CA ILE A 504 -4.70 12.10 -26.07
C ILE A 504 -5.71 12.48 -24.97
N THR A 505 -7.01 12.34 -25.23
CA THR A 505 -8.07 12.64 -24.27
C THR A 505 -7.99 11.69 -23.10
N ALA A 506 -7.91 10.38 -23.38
CA ALA A 506 -7.81 9.36 -22.34
C ALA A 506 -6.51 9.48 -21.53
N ASN A 507 -5.37 9.75 -22.19
CA ASN A 507 -4.10 9.95 -21.50
C ASN A 507 -4.12 11.21 -20.61
N THR A 508 -4.69 12.32 -21.08
CA THR A 508 -4.80 13.56 -20.30
C THR A 508 -5.72 13.40 -19.11
N VAL A 509 -6.87 12.74 -19.26
CA VAL A 509 -7.77 12.45 -18.13
C VAL A 509 -7.08 11.55 -17.10
N ASN A 510 -6.38 10.49 -17.54
CA ASN A 510 -5.62 9.62 -16.63
C ASN A 510 -4.49 10.39 -15.92
N PHE A 511 -3.82 11.31 -16.61
CA PHE A 511 -2.80 12.18 -16.03
C PHE A 511 -3.40 13.06 -14.92
N LEU A 512 -4.54 13.71 -15.18
CA LEU A 512 -5.25 14.53 -14.18
C LEU A 512 -5.69 13.68 -12.98
N ALA A 513 -6.30 12.51 -13.21
CA ALA A 513 -6.73 11.61 -12.15
C ALA A 513 -5.56 11.17 -11.25
N THR A 514 -4.40 10.85 -11.86
CA THR A 514 -3.20 10.49 -11.11
C THR A 514 -2.67 11.66 -10.29
N LEU A 515 -2.68 12.89 -10.82
CA LEU A 515 -2.29 14.08 -10.04
C LEU A 515 -3.23 14.33 -8.85
N THR A 516 -4.51 13.97 -8.95
CA THR A 516 -5.47 14.05 -7.83
C THR A 516 -5.10 13.10 -6.69
N ILE A 517 -4.68 11.86 -7.00
CA ILE A 517 -4.21 10.89 -5.99
C ILE A 517 -3.06 11.48 -5.16
N TYR A 518 -2.16 12.23 -5.81
CA TYR A 518 -1.01 12.89 -5.17
C TYR A 518 -1.24 14.39 -4.90
N ARG A 519 -2.50 14.84 -4.77
CA ARG A 519 -2.86 16.26 -4.66
C ARG A 519 -2.01 17.04 -3.66
N HIS A 520 -1.89 16.54 -2.43
CA HIS A 520 -1.12 17.23 -1.38
C HIS A 520 0.36 17.37 -1.76
N THR A 521 0.97 16.28 -2.24
CA THR A 521 2.37 16.26 -2.66
C THR A 521 2.61 17.21 -3.85
N VAL A 522 1.78 17.17 -4.88
CA VAL A 522 1.91 18.03 -6.07
C VAL A 522 1.76 19.50 -5.69
N THR A 523 0.75 19.86 -4.91
CA THR A 523 0.51 21.26 -4.50
C THR A 523 1.66 21.80 -3.65
N GLN A 524 2.05 21.09 -2.59
CA GLN A 524 3.04 21.59 -1.62
C GLN A 524 4.48 21.48 -2.14
N GLN A 525 4.82 20.39 -2.82
CA GLN A 525 6.21 20.10 -3.20
C GLN A 525 6.59 20.61 -4.59
N LEU A 526 5.63 20.77 -5.50
CA LEU A 526 5.90 21.16 -6.89
C LEU A 526 5.35 22.54 -7.23
N LEU A 527 4.05 22.76 -7.04
CA LEU A 527 3.39 23.98 -7.52
C LEU A 527 3.73 25.19 -6.67
N PHE A 528 3.76 25.04 -5.34
CA PHE A 528 4.07 26.14 -4.42
C PHE A 528 5.46 26.75 -4.66
N MET A 529 6.46 25.94 -5.05
CA MET A 529 7.80 26.42 -5.36
C MET A 529 7.85 27.39 -6.54
N THR A 530 6.94 27.22 -7.51
CA THR A 530 6.84 28.05 -8.71
C THR A 530 5.76 29.11 -8.62
N ALA A 531 5.03 29.15 -7.50
CA ALA A 531 3.92 30.07 -7.33
C ALA A 531 4.42 31.49 -7.01
N PRO A 532 3.75 32.54 -7.52
CA PRO A 532 4.06 33.90 -7.13
C PRO A 532 3.80 34.12 -5.63
N GLN A 533 4.57 35.03 -5.02
CA GLN A 533 4.46 35.37 -3.59
C GLN A 533 3.03 35.77 -3.22
N GLY A 534 2.44 35.12 -2.20
CA GLY A 534 1.06 35.35 -1.77
C GLY A 534 -0.02 34.54 -2.50
N ALA A 535 0.35 33.60 -3.39
CA ALA A 535 -0.61 32.72 -4.03
C ALA A 535 -1.30 31.79 -3.02
N ASN A 536 -2.63 31.68 -3.12
CA ASN A 536 -3.39 30.71 -2.34
C ASN A 536 -3.03 29.29 -2.79
N SER A 537 -2.43 28.50 -1.88
CA SER A 537 -1.96 27.14 -2.16
C SER A 537 -3.09 26.20 -2.60
N THR A 538 -4.33 26.42 -2.15
CA THR A 538 -5.47 25.58 -2.52
C THR A 538 -5.83 25.72 -4.01
N LEU A 539 -5.66 26.90 -4.58
CA LEU A 539 -6.04 27.21 -5.97
C LEU A 539 -4.95 26.86 -7.00
N LEU A 540 -3.77 26.38 -6.59
CA LEU A 540 -2.68 26.07 -7.51
C LEU A 540 -2.97 24.86 -8.40
N LEU A 541 -3.46 23.77 -7.81
CA LEU A 541 -3.80 22.55 -8.55
C LEU A 541 -5.03 22.73 -9.47
N PRO A 542 -6.14 23.35 -9.00
CA PRO A 542 -7.26 23.69 -9.87
C PRO A 542 -6.85 24.53 -11.09
N LYS A 543 -5.96 25.52 -10.90
CA LYS A 543 -5.44 26.36 -12.00
C LYS A 543 -4.65 25.55 -13.02
N LEU A 544 -3.86 24.58 -12.57
CA LEU A 544 -3.15 23.67 -13.47
C LEU A 544 -4.15 22.81 -14.27
N PHE A 545 -5.17 22.26 -13.62
CA PHE A 545 -6.18 21.42 -14.27
C PHE A 545 -6.95 22.20 -15.33
N ALA A 546 -7.39 23.44 -15.01
CA ALA A 546 -8.02 24.33 -15.97
C ALA A 546 -7.12 24.62 -17.18
N ARG A 547 -5.82 24.84 -16.95
CA ARG A 547 -4.83 25.06 -18.02
C ARG A 547 -4.66 23.82 -18.92
N ILE A 548 -4.64 22.62 -18.34
CA ILE A 548 -4.51 21.35 -19.08
C ILE A 548 -5.79 21.06 -19.88
N LEU A 549 -6.96 21.20 -19.28
CA LEU A 549 -8.25 20.97 -19.96
C LEU A 549 -8.49 21.98 -21.09
N SER A 550 -8.13 23.24 -20.88
CA SER A 550 -8.18 24.28 -21.93
C SER A 550 -7.24 23.95 -23.09
N ALA A 551 -6.00 23.52 -22.80
CA ALA A 551 -5.05 23.08 -23.84
C ALA A 551 -5.57 21.85 -24.61
N LEU A 552 -6.15 20.86 -23.91
CA LEU A 552 -6.77 19.70 -24.54
C LEU A 552 -7.92 20.10 -25.46
N GLY A 553 -8.81 20.98 -25.00
CA GLY A 553 -9.93 21.47 -25.81
C GLY A 553 -9.49 22.16 -27.10
N LEU A 554 -8.47 23.02 -27.04
CA LEU A 554 -7.89 23.67 -28.22
C LEU A 554 -7.29 22.65 -29.20
N THR A 555 -6.58 21.65 -28.69
CA THR A 555 -5.96 20.61 -29.51
C THR A 555 -7.00 19.69 -30.16
N LEU A 556 -8.07 19.33 -29.45
CA LEU A 556 -9.17 18.55 -30.01
C LEU A 556 -9.91 19.31 -31.12
N ASN A 557 -10.15 20.62 -30.93
CA ASN A 557 -10.73 21.46 -31.98
C ASN A 557 -9.84 21.50 -33.22
N LYS A 558 -8.54 21.74 -33.09
CA LYS A 558 -7.59 21.68 -34.23
C LYS A 558 -7.58 20.32 -34.92
N LYS A 559 -7.65 19.22 -34.17
CA LYS A 559 -7.71 17.86 -34.74
C LYS A 559 -9.03 17.59 -35.46
N SER A 560 -10.13 18.17 -34.99
CA SER A 560 -11.44 18.02 -35.63
C SER A 560 -11.50 18.64 -37.04
N GLU A 561 -10.63 19.62 -37.33
CA GLU A 561 -10.50 20.24 -38.66
C GLU A 561 -9.86 19.31 -39.70
N ASN A 562 -9.22 18.20 -39.27
CA ASN A 562 -8.61 17.23 -40.18
C ASN A 562 -9.63 16.27 -40.84
N TYR A 563 -10.90 16.28 -40.43
CA TYR A 563 -11.94 15.47 -41.06
C TYR A 563 -12.55 16.20 -42.25
N GLU A 564 -12.72 15.49 -43.36
CA GLU A 564 -13.38 16.02 -44.55
C GLU A 564 -14.89 16.21 -44.34
N ASP A 565 -15.54 15.32 -43.59
CA ASP A 565 -16.97 15.43 -43.26
C ASP A 565 -17.19 16.23 -41.95
N PRO A 566 -17.92 17.37 -42.01
CA PRO A 566 -18.32 18.14 -40.83
C PRO A 566 -19.17 17.35 -39.81
N ALA A 567 -19.95 16.35 -40.26
CA ALA A 567 -20.74 15.50 -39.39
C ALA A 567 -19.85 14.57 -38.56
N LEU A 568 -18.83 13.97 -39.18
CA LEU A 568 -17.83 13.14 -38.49
C LEU A 568 -16.98 13.94 -37.51
N SER A 569 -16.56 15.15 -37.92
CA SER A 569 -15.88 16.11 -37.05
C SER A 569 -16.70 16.43 -35.79
N SER A 570 -18.01 16.62 -35.96
CA SER A 570 -18.93 16.87 -34.83
C SER A 570 -19.09 15.66 -33.91
N ILE A 571 -19.18 14.43 -34.46
CA ILE A 571 -19.22 13.18 -33.69
C ILE A 571 -17.91 12.96 -32.92
N PHE A 572 -16.76 13.26 -33.52
CA PHE A 572 -15.46 13.18 -32.86
C PHE A 572 -15.40 14.08 -31.62
N LEU A 573 -15.80 15.34 -31.74
CA LEU A 573 -15.84 16.26 -30.60
C LEU A 573 -16.86 15.81 -29.55
N LEU A 574 -18.04 15.34 -29.97
CA LEU A 574 -19.07 14.80 -29.09
C LEU A 574 -18.54 13.65 -28.23
N ASN A 575 -17.87 12.67 -28.85
CA ASN A 575 -17.28 11.53 -28.16
C ASN A 575 -16.21 11.95 -27.14
N ASN A 576 -15.31 12.86 -27.51
CA ASN A 576 -14.22 13.29 -26.64
C ASN A 576 -14.72 14.16 -25.48
N PHE A 577 -15.62 15.11 -25.73
CA PHE A 577 -16.19 15.94 -24.65
C PHE A 577 -17.08 15.14 -23.71
N ASN A 578 -17.85 14.18 -24.20
CA ASN A 578 -18.61 13.26 -23.35
C ASN A 578 -17.68 12.39 -22.50
N TYR A 579 -16.57 11.91 -23.05
CA TYR A 579 -15.57 11.17 -22.27
C TYR A 579 -14.98 12.02 -21.14
N ILE A 580 -14.67 13.29 -21.41
CA ILE A 580 -14.17 14.22 -20.38
C ILE A 580 -15.26 14.49 -19.34
N ALA A 581 -16.48 14.84 -19.75
CA ALA A 581 -17.60 15.12 -18.83
C ALA A 581 -17.87 13.94 -17.90
N LYS A 582 -17.95 12.73 -18.44
CA LYS A 582 -18.15 11.51 -17.64
C LYS A 582 -17.01 11.22 -16.68
N ALA A 583 -15.77 11.51 -17.07
CA ALA A 583 -14.62 11.37 -16.18
C ALA A 583 -14.60 12.43 -15.07
N LEU A 584 -15.19 13.60 -15.31
CA LEU A 584 -15.40 14.61 -14.28
C LEU A 584 -16.55 14.24 -13.34
N GLU A 585 -17.66 13.70 -13.86
CA GLU A 585 -18.81 13.24 -13.06
C GLU A 585 -18.51 12.03 -12.18
N ASP A 586 -17.44 11.28 -12.48
CA ASP A 586 -17.07 10.10 -11.71
C ASP A 586 -16.43 10.51 -10.36
N ASP A 587 -17.18 10.32 -9.28
CA ASP A 587 -16.75 10.67 -7.92
C ASP A 587 -15.49 9.88 -7.47
N GLU A 588 -15.24 8.69 -8.03
CA GLU A 588 -14.09 7.84 -7.66
C GLU A 588 -12.74 8.50 -7.99
N ASP A 589 -12.69 9.38 -9.01
CA ASP A 589 -11.45 10.02 -9.46
C ASP A 589 -11.15 11.35 -8.74
N GLY A 590 -12.10 11.88 -7.96
CA GLY A 590 -11.95 13.10 -7.18
C GLY A 590 -11.63 14.37 -8.00
N LEU A 591 -11.81 14.33 -9.32
CA LEU A 591 -11.48 15.41 -10.24
C LEU A 591 -12.39 16.63 -10.07
N LEU A 592 -13.69 16.39 -9.97
CA LEU A 592 -14.70 17.45 -9.87
C LEU A 592 -14.58 18.29 -8.60
N PRO A 593 -14.39 17.71 -7.39
CA PRO A 593 -14.11 18.51 -6.19
C PRO A 593 -12.93 19.47 -6.36
N VAL A 594 -11.84 19.01 -6.98
CA VAL A 594 -10.64 19.84 -7.21
C VAL A 594 -10.95 20.99 -8.16
N ILE A 595 -11.65 20.73 -9.27
CA ILE A 595 -11.91 21.77 -10.28
C ILE A 595 -12.97 22.77 -9.79
N ASN A 596 -13.96 22.32 -9.03
CA ASN A 596 -15.00 23.18 -8.45
C ASN A 596 -14.43 24.25 -7.51
N GLU A 597 -13.30 23.99 -6.84
CA GLU A 597 -12.61 25.04 -6.05
C GLU A 597 -12.27 26.30 -6.86
N GLN A 598 -12.15 26.19 -8.19
CA GLN A 598 -11.95 27.33 -9.08
C GLN A 598 -13.17 27.61 -9.98
N ASN A 599 -13.83 26.57 -10.51
CA ASN A 599 -14.90 26.72 -11.48
C ASN A 599 -16.03 25.68 -11.25
N ASN A 600 -17.08 26.13 -10.56
CA ASN A 600 -18.29 25.33 -10.29
C ASN A 600 -19.14 25.05 -11.53
N GLN A 601 -18.87 25.69 -12.67
CA GLN A 601 -19.66 25.60 -13.91
C GLN A 601 -18.97 24.75 -14.99
N ILE A 602 -17.91 24.01 -14.65
CA ILE A 602 -17.16 23.23 -15.64
C ILE A 602 -18.01 22.13 -16.31
N LEU A 603 -18.87 21.44 -15.55
CA LEU A 603 -19.78 20.43 -16.10
C LEU A 603 -20.82 21.06 -17.03
N SER A 604 -21.43 22.18 -16.60
CA SER A 604 -22.38 22.91 -17.46
C SER A 604 -21.74 23.39 -18.76
N PHE A 605 -20.45 23.77 -18.73
CA PHE A 605 -19.69 24.10 -19.94
C PHE A 605 -19.59 22.89 -20.89
N TYR A 606 -19.14 21.73 -20.40
CA TYR A 606 -19.03 20.54 -21.25
C TYR A 606 -20.38 20.02 -21.74
N HIS A 607 -21.45 20.07 -20.94
CA HIS A 607 -22.79 19.73 -21.41
C HIS A 607 -23.28 20.68 -22.50
N SER A 608 -23.03 21.99 -22.38
CA SER A 608 -23.35 22.97 -23.42
C SER A 608 -22.57 22.69 -24.72
N GLU A 609 -21.30 22.32 -24.64
CA GLU A 609 -20.50 21.94 -25.81
C GLU A 609 -21.03 20.65 -26.47
N ILE A 610 -21.38 19.64 -25.66
CA ILE A 610 -22.00 18.39 -26.14
C ILE A 610 -23.30 18.69 -26.89
N GLU A 611 -24.18 19.52 -26.34
CA GLU A 611 -25.42 19.94 -27.01
C GLU A 611 -25.15 20.72 -28.30
N GLN A 612 -24.16 21.61 -28.30
CA GLN A 612 -23.79 22.37 -29.51
C GLN A 612 -23.32 21.44 -30.64
N HIS A 613 -22.46 20.46 -30.33
CA HIS A 613 -21.96 19.50 -31.31
C HIS A 613 -23.03 18.50 -31.76
N LEU A 614 -23.94 18.10 -30.88
CA LEU A 614 -25.12 17.34 -31.24
C LEU A 614 -25.98 18.09 -32.26
N ASN A 615 -26.24 19.37 -32.03
CA ASN A 615 -27.00 20.22 -32.96
C ASN A 615 -26.27 20.41 -34.31
N ARG A 616 -24.93 20.48 -34.31
CA ARG A 616 -24.14 20.52 -35.56
C ARG A 616 -24.24 19.19 -36.33
N TYR A 617 -24.16 18.05 -35.64
CA TYR A 617 -24.38 16.75 -36.25
C TYR A 617 -25.78 16.62 -36.86
N MET A 618 -26.82 17.11 -36.17
CA MET A 618 -28.20 17.10 -36.68
C MET A 618 -28.37 17.88 -38.00
N ARG A 619 -27.46 18.79 -38.36
CA ARG A 619 -27.49 19.47 -39.67
C ARG A 619 -27.32 18.51 -40.84
N SER A 620 -26.64 17.37 -40.64
CA SER A 620 -26.52 16.33 -41.66
C SER A 620 -27.87 15.72 -42.05
N TRP A 621 -28.85 15.78 -41.13
CA TRP A 621 -30.21 15.30 -41.36
C TRP A 621 -31.15 16.36 -41.95
N ASN A 622 -30.73 17.63 -42.05
CA ASN A 622 -31.60 18.72 -42.50
C ASN A 622 -32.18 18.51 -43.90
N GLN A 623 -31.42 17.93 -44.83
CA GLN A 623 -31.90 17.68 -46.19
C GLN A 623 -33.02 16.63 -46.20
N CYS A 624 -32.85 15.59 -45.37
CA CYS A 624 -33.84 14.54 -45.14
C CYS A 624 -35.11 15.12 -44.47
N ILE A 625 -34.94 15.95 -43.43
CA ILE A 625 -36.02 16.62 -42.71
C ILE A 625 -36.76 17.62 -43.60
N SER A 626 -36.05 18.43 -44.39
CA SER A 626 -36.63 19.43 -45.30
C SER A 626 -37.53 18.77 -46.35
N THR A 627 -37.10 17.63 -46.89
CA THR A 627 -37.90 16.84 -47.83
C THR A 627 -39.21 16.37 -47.18
N LEU A 628 -39.17 15.96 -45.91
CA LEU A 628 -40.36 15.57 -45.14
C LEU A 628 -41.24 16.77 -44.76
N GLN A 629 -40.69 17.96 -44.51
CA GLN A 629 -41.49 19.16 -44.22
C GLN A 629 -42.39 19.59 -45.39
N GLY A 630 -42.07 19.17 -46.62
CA GLY A 630 -42.92 19.32 -47.79
C GLY A 630 -44.34 18.72 -47.61
N ILE A 631 -44.53 17.83 -46.62
CA ILE A 631 -45.83 17.25 -46.25
C ILE A 631 -46.85 18.32 -45.81
N GLN A 632 -46.38 19.44 -45.24
CA GLN A 632 -47.27 20.52 -44.80
C GLN A 632 -47.94 21.27 -45.96
N ARG A 633 -47.38 21.17 -47.17
CA ARG A 633 -47.89 21.81 -48.39
C ARG A 633 -48.75 20.87 -49.25
N LEU A 634 -49.00 19.65 -48.80
CA LEU A 634 -49.75 18.64 -49.56
C LEU A 634 -51.26 18.93 -49.53
N VAL A 635 -51.83 19.03 -50.74
CA VAL A 635 -53.19 18.59 -51.09
C VAL A 635 -53.03 17.16 -51.63
N ASP A 636 -53.99 16.25 -51.43
CA ASP A 636 -53.91 14.77 -51.65
C ASP A 636 -53.57 14.28 -53.09
N ASP A 637 -52.53 14.82 -53.72
CA ASP A 637 -52.04 14.46 -55.05
C ASP A 637 -51.02 13.32 -54.96
N LYS A 638 -51.38 12.19 -55.58
CA LYS A 638 -50.58 10.96 -55.66
C LYS A 638 -49.20 11.19 -56.29
N ASN A 639 -49.03 12.15 -57.19
CA ASN A 639 -47.75 12.43 -57.84
C ASN A 639 -46.79 13.20 -56.92
N LEU A 640 -47.30 14.14 -56.14
CA LEU A 640 -46.53 14.87 -55.13
C LEU A 640 -46.06 13.93 -54.01
N ILE A 641 -46.95 13.05 -53.51
CA ILE A 641 -46.61 12.04 -52.50
C ILE A 641 -45.51 11.10 -53.00
N ARG A 642 -45.60 10.63 -54.25
CA ARG A 642 -44.57 9.79 -54.88
C ARG A 642 -43.21 10.50 -54.93
N ASN A 643 -43.18 11.76 -55.35
CA ASN A 643 -41.95 12.53 -55.46
C ASN A 643 -41.30 12.76 -54.10
N ILE A 644 -42.09 13.08 -53.07
CA ILE A 644 -41.58 13.25 -51.69
C ILE A 644 -41.01 11.93 -51.16
N LEU A 645 -41.70 10.80 -51.33
CA LEU A 645 -41.20 9.47 -50.91
C LEU A 645 -39.90 9.09 -51.61
N THR A 646 -39.81 9.31 -52.93
CA THR A 646 -38.63 8.96 -53.72
C THR A 646 -37.43 9.82 -53.31
N ASN A 647 -37.64 11.12 -53.16
CA ASN A 647 -36.59 12.04 -52.71
C ASN A 647 -36.16 11.72 -51.28
N PHE A 648 -37.10 11.50 -50.35
CA PHE A 648 -36.76 11.12 -48.98
C PHE A 648 -35.95 9.83 -48.94
N THR A 649 -36.36 8.81 -49.69
CA THR A 649 -35.65 7.54 -49.75
C THR A 649 -34.21 7.71 -50.22
N ARG A 650 -33.99 8.53 -51.26
CA ARG A 650 -32.65 8.84 -51.77
C ARG A 650 -31.79 9.56 -50.73
N GLU A 651 -32.32 10.62 -50.11
CA GLU A 651 -31.58 11.40 -49.12
C GLU A 651 -31.32 10.59 -47.84
N PHE A 652 -32.28 9.77 -47.39
CA PHE A 652 -32.12 8.89 -46.24
C PHE A 652 -31.05 7.82 -46.51
N ASP A 653 -31.09 7.14 -47.66
CA ASP A 653 -30.08 6.14 -48.04
C ASP A 653 -28.67 6.76 -48.13
N ALA A 654 -28.57 7.99 -48.65
CA ALA A 654 -27.30 8.71 -48.71
C ALA A 654 -26.73 9.01 -47.32
N VAL A 655 -27.57 9.51 -46.40
CA VAL A 655 -27.17 9.79 -45.01
C VAL A 655 -26.76 8.52 -44.28
N ILE A 656 -27.55 7.44 -44.37
CA ILE A 656 -27.23 6.16 -43.74
C ILE A 656 -25.94 5.56 -44.31
N SER A 657 -25.72 5.66 -45.62
CA SER A 657 -24.51 5.14 -46.26
C SER A 657 -23.27 5.93 -45.86
N GLN A 658 -23.38 7.25 -45.75
CA GLN A 658 -22.26 8.13 -45.35
C GLN A 658 -21.89 7.94 -43.88
N GLN A 659 -22.88 7.75 -43.00
CA GLN A 659 -22.68 7.64 -41.56
C GLN A 659 -22.50 6.19 -41.08
N ARG A 660 -22.33 5.25 -42.02
CA ARG A 660 -22.27 3.81 -41.74
C ARG A 660 -21.10 3.42 -40.83
N ASP A 661 -19.97 4.10 -40.97
CA ASP A 661 -18.72 3.79 -40.27
C ASP A 661 -18.50 4.64 -39.01
N TYR A 662 -19.47 5.48 -38.63
CA TYR A 662 -19.34 6.37 -37.48
C TYR A 662 -19.50 5.58 -36.19
N CYS A 663 -18.69 5.90 -35.19
CA CYS A 663 -18.66 5.19 -33.93
C CYS A 663 -19.04 6.12 -32.76
N ILE A 664 -19.93 5.66 -31.90
CA ILE A 664 -20.19 6.25 -30.59
C ILE A 664 -20.06 5.12 -29.56
N ALA A 665 -18.93 5.09 -28.85
CA ALA A 665 -18.61 4.00 -27.94
C ALA A 665 -19.45 4.01 -26.65
N ASP A 666 -19.87 5.19 -26.19
CA ASP A 666 -20.73 5.32 -25.00
C ASP A 666 -22.19 5.02 -25.37
N LEU A 667 -22.74 3.98 -24.76
CA LEU A 667 -24.08 3.49 -25.05
C LEU A 667 -25.16 4.54 -24.73
N LYS A 668 -25.01 5.28 -23.63
CA LYS A 668 -25.99 6.31 -23.21
C LYS A 668 -25.99 7.47 -24.20
N LEU A 669 -24.81 7.97 -24.56
CA LEU A 669 -24.68 9.03 -25.56
C LEU A 669 -25.26 8.59 -26.90
N ARG A 670 -24.97 7.35 -27.32
CA ARG A 670 -25.49 6.78 -28.57
C ARG A 670 -27.01 6.74 -28.59
N ASP A 671 -27.63 6.31 -27.49
CA ASP A 671 -29.09 6.28 -27.37
C ASP A 671 -29.69 7.70 -27.37
N ILE A 672 -29.02 8.68 -26.75
CA ILE A 672 -29.42 10.10 -26.80
C ILE A 672 -29.38 10.63 -28.24
N VAL A 673 -28.30 10.36 -28.98
CA VAL A 673 -28.15 10.80 -30.38
C VAL A 673 -29.21 10.16 -31.26
N ARG A 674 -29.42 8.84 -31.14
CA ARG A 674 -30.48 8.11 -31.87
C ARG A 674 -31.87 8.65 -31.54
N ALA A 675 -32.16 8.93 -30.27
CA ALA A 675 -33.44 9.51 -29.86
C ALA A 675 -33.68 10.90 -30.47
N HIS A 676 -32.65 11.74 -30.61
CA HIS A 676 -32.75 13.03 -31.28
C HIS A 676 -33.05 12.89 -32.77
N VAL A 677 -32.38 11.96 -33.46
CA VAL A 677 -32.66 11.64 -34.87
C VAL A 677 -34.10 11.12 -35.03
N LYS A 678 -34.52 10.16 -34.19
CA LYS A 678 -35.90 9.63 -34.20
C LYS A 678 -36.93 10.73 -33.98
N LYS A 679 -36.73 11.60 -32.99
CA LYS A 679 -37.63 12.71 -32.66
C LYS A 679 -37.78 13.70 -33.83
N ALA A 680 -36.73 13.89 -34.62
CA ALA A 680 -36.76 14.79 -35.78
C ALA A 680 -37.41 14.17 -37.02
N VAL A 681 -37.17 12.88 -37.29
CA VAL A 681 -37.56 12.22 -38.55
C VAL A 681 -38.88 11.45 -38.43
N MET A 682 -39.10 10.70 -37.35
CA MET A 682 -40.22 9.75 -37.23
C MET A 682 -41.61 10.40 -37.27
N PRO A 683 -41.89 11.51 -36.55
CA PRO A 683 -43.24 12.10 -36.56
C PRO A 683 -43.66 12.57 -37.96
N LEU A 684 -42.74 13.14 -38.72
CA LEU A 684 -42.99 13.61 -40.08
C LEU A 684 -43.16 12.42 -41.04
N TYR A 685 -42.34 11.37 -40.90
CA TYR A 685 -42.46 10.17 -41.73
C TYR A 685 -43.74 9.37 -41.47
N ILE A 686 -44.16 9.23 -40.21
CA ILE A 686 -45.43 8.56 -39.85
C ILE A 686 -46.61 9.27 -40.52
N THR A 687 -46.60 10.61 -40.50
CA THR A 687 -47.63 11.42 -41.18
C THR A 687 -47.63 11.18 -42.70
N LEU A 688 -46.47 11.03 -43.33
CA LEU A 688 -46.35 10.68 -44.75
C LEU A 688 -46.94 9.31 -45.05
N ILE A 689 -46.56 8.31 -44.24
CA ILE A 689 -46.97 6.92 -44.40
C ILE A 689 -48.49 6.77 -44.25
N GLN A 690 -49.10 7.40 -43.23
CA GLN A 690 -50.55 7.41 -43.07
C GLN A 690 -51.27 7.97 -44.30
N ARG A 691 -50.80 9.10 -44.86
CA ARG A 691 -51.37 9.69 -46.08
C ARG A 691 -51.17 8.80 -47.32
N THR A 692 -50.06 8.05 -47.38
CA THR A 692 -49.83 7.10 -48.47
C THR A 692 -50.74 5.88 -48.39
N GLU A 693 -51.12 5.43 -47.19
CA GLU A 693 -52.09 4.35 -46.98
C GLU A 693 -53.49 4.78 -47.47
N PHE A 694 -53.90 6.02 -47.22
CA PHE A 694 -55.16 6.59 -47.75
C PHE A 694 -55.23 6.61 -49.29
N CYS A 695 -54.09 6.57 -50.00
CA CYS A 695 -54.05 6.54 -51.47
C CYS A 695 -54.34 5.16 -52.10
N GLY A 696 -54.45 4.11 -51.27
CA GLY A 696 -54.82 2.74 -51.64
C GLY A 696 -53.69 1.70 -51.48
N PRO A 697 -54.02 0.42 -51.21
CA PRO A 697 -53.04 -0.61 -50.82
C PRO A 697 -52.03 -0.98 -51.92
N GLN A 698 -52.43 -0.95 -53.19
CA GLN A 698 -51.51 -1.20 -54.31
C GLN A 698 -50.50 -0.06 -54.51
N PHE A 699 -50.89 1.17 -54.21
CA PHE A 699 -50.00 2.33 -54.30
C PHE A 699 -48.97 2.31 -53.15
N PHE A 700 -49.42 1.96 -51.95
CA PHE A 700 -48.58 1.80 -50.76
C PHE A 700 -47.45 0.77 -50.97
N ILE A 701 -47.79 -0.45 -51.40
CA ILE A 701 -46.79 -1.52 -51.59
C ILE A 701 -45.75 -1.16 -52.66
N ARG A 702 -46.15 -0.44 -53.73
CA ARG A 702 -45.24 -0.07 -54.82
C ARG A 702 -44.30 1.08 -54.50
N GLN A 703 -44.70 2.01 -53.62
CA GLN A 703 -43.96 3.26 -53.40
C GLN A 703 -43.22 3.29 -52.05
N THR A 704 -43.58 2.42 -51.11
CA THR A 704 -43.00 2.41 -49.75
C THR A 704 -41.84 1.42 -49.69
N LYS A 705 -40.59 1.92 -49.68
CA LYS A 705 -39.38 1.09 -49.45
C LYS A 705 -39.17 0.74 -47.97
N TYR A 706 -39.47 1.68 -47.08
CA TYR A 706 -39.28 1.53 -45.64
C TYR A 706 -40.65 1.52 -44.94
N THR A 707 -40.97 0.47 -44.19
CA THR A 707 -42.09 0.55 -43.23
C THR A 707 -41.67 1.39 -42.03
N LYS A 708 -42.62 1.79 -41.19
CA LYS A 708 -42.34 2.50 -39.93
C LYS A 708 -41.29 1.75 -39.10
N GLU A 709 -41.46 0.44 -38.95
CA GLU A 709 -40.60 -0.46 -38.17
C GLU A 709 -39.22 -0.61 -38.83
N LEU A 710 -39.18 -0.69 -40.17
CA LEU A 710 -37.94 -0.84 -40.91
C LEU A 710 -37.08 0.44 -40.84
N LEU A 711 -37.70 1.62 -40.95
CA LEU A 711 -37.03 2.91 -40.80
C LEU A 711 -36.47 3.08 -39.39
N GLU A 712 -37.28 2.77 -38.37
CA GLU A 712 -36.86 2.84 -36.98
C GLU A 712 -35.68 1.91 -36.70
N SER A 713 -35.74 0.64 -37.15
CA SER A 713 -34.61 -0.29 -36.98
C SER A 713 -33.36 0.14 -37.76
N SER A 714 -33.51 0.94 -38.82
CA SER A 714 -32.37 1.44 -39.61
C SER A 714 -31.66 2.58 -38.89
N ILE A 715 -32.41 3.44 -38.19
CA ILE A 715 -31.86 4.46 -37.29
C ILE A 715 -31.25 3.80 -36.05
N ASP A 716 -31.87 2.75 -35.50
CA ASP A 716 -31.31 2.03 -34.35
C ASP A 716 -29.99 1.34 -34.66
N ARG A 717 -29.77 0.95 -35.92
CA ARG A 717 -28.50 0.36 -36.39
C ARG A 717 -27.39 1.40 -36.63
N LEU A 718 -27.67 2.70 -36.57
CA LEU A 718 -26.63 3.73 -36.68
C LEU A 718 -25.67 3.65 -35.50
N PHE A 719 -24.37 3.74 -35.75
CA PHE A 719 -23.32 3.62 -34.72
C PHE A 719 -23.19 2.23 -34.06
N ASP A 720 -23.87 1.21 -34.58
CA ASP A 720 -23.64 -0.19 -34.18
C ASP A 720 -22.46 -0.75 -34.95
N ALA A 721 -21.25 -0.35 -34.56
CA ALA A 721 -20.04 -1.01 -35.03
C ALA A 721 -19.90 -2.47 -34.54
N SER A 722 -20.89 -3.01 -33.79
CA SER A 722 -20.85 -4.28 -33.07
C SER A 722 -21.83 -5.37 -33.55
N VAL A 723 -22.58 -5.21 -34.64
CA VAL A 723 -23.26 -6.37 -35.27
C VAL A 723 -22.47 -6.80 -36.49
N SER A 724 -21.52 -7.69 -36.25
CA SER A 724 -20.83 -8.46 -37.28
C SER A 724 -21.86 -9.14 -38.18
N ARG A 725 -21.80 -8.93 -39.50
CA ARG A 725 -22.59 -9.74 -40.44
C ARG A 725 -21.91 -11.09 -40.55
N THR A 726 -22.48 -12.14 -39.95
CA THR A 726 -21.97 -13.51 -40.07
C THR A 726 -22.00 -13.99 -41.52
N THR A 727 -20.92 -14.65 -41.97
CA THR A 727 -20.78 -15.13 -43.36
C THR A 727 -21.55 -16.43 -43.63
N GLY A 728 -22.09 -17.07 -42.58
CA GLY A 728 -22.82 -18.34 -42.68
C GLY A 728 -21.94 -19.55 -43.07
N ARG A 729 -20.62 -19.39 -43.05
CA ARG A 729 -19.64 -20.43 -43.38
C ARG A 729 -19.11 -21.08 -42.10
N VAL A 730 -18.76 -22.35 -42.20
CA VAL A 730 -18.26 -23.18 -41.09
C VAL A 730 -16.80 -23.58 -41.33
N LEU A 731 -16.02 -23.63 -40.26
CA LEU A 731 -14.64 -24.10 -40.31
C LEU A 731 -14.60 -25.64 -40.26
N LEU A 732 -13.93 -26.23 -41.24
CA LEU A 732 -13.61 -27.66 -41.27
C LEU A 732 -12.10 -27.87 -41.42
N MET A 733 -11.61 -28.96 -40.84
CA MET A 733 -10.21 -29.36 -40.86
C MET A 733 -10.07 -30.73 -41.52
N CYS A 734 -9.03 -30.90 -42.34
CA CYS A 734 -8.72 -32.17 -42.98
C CYS A 734 -7.64 -32.90 -42.20
N ARG A 735 -7.93 -34.14 -41.76
CA ARG A 735 -6.97 -34.98 -41.03
C ARG A 735 -5.86 -35.49 -41.95
N GLY A 736 -4.64 -35.52 -41.42
CA GLY A 736 -3.50 -36.08 -42.12
C GLY A 736 -3.65 -37.59 -42.44
N PRO A 737 -2.86 -38.11 -43.39
CA PRO A 737 -2.91 -39.51 -43.81
C PRO A 737 -2.47 -40.49 -42.71
N THR A 738 -1.76 -40.01 -41.69
CA THR A 738 -1.23 -40.78 -40.55
C THR A 738 -2.15 -40.79 -39.33
N ALA A 739 -3.32 -40.14 -39.39
CA ALA A 739 -4.24 -40.05 -38.26
C ALA A 739 -4.75 -41.45 -37.82
N LYS A 740 -4.68 -41.75 -36.52
CA LYS A 740 -5.12 -43.05 -35.95
C LYS A 740 -6.62 -43.32 -36.14
N PHE A 741 -7.42 -42.26 -36.30
CA PHE A 741 -8.87 -42.33 -36.49
C PHE A 741 -9.27 -41.42 -37.66
N MET A 742 -10.00 -41.97 -38.63
CA MET A 742 -10.52 -41.24 -39.81
C MET A 742 -9.45 -40.44 -40.60
N PRO A 743 -8.43 -41.09 -41.19
CA PRO A 743 -7.41 -40.40 -41.99
C PRO A 743 -8.01 -39.79 -43.27
N ASN A 744 -7.51 -38.63 -43.69
CA ASN A 744 -7.95 -37.87 -44.87
C ASN A 744 -9.42 -37.39 -44.84
N ALA A 745 -10.08 -37.42 -43.69
CA ALA A 745 -11.47 -36.97 -43.55
C ALA A 745 -11.54 -35.49 -43.14
N LEU A 746 -12.56 -34.79 -43.64
CA LEU A 746 -12.96 -33.48 -43.14
C LEU A 746 -13.77 -33.64 -41.85
N VAL A 747 -13.35 -32.93 -40.81
CA VAL A 747 -13.95 -32.95 -39.48
C VAL A 747 -14.08 -31.54 -38.93
N PHE A 748 -15.06 -31.34 -38.03
CA PHE A 748 -15.10 -30.13 -37.22
C PHE A 748 -13.91 -30.07 -36.26
N PRO A 749 -13.42 -28.86 -35.91
CA PRO A 749 -12.40 -28.71 -34.87
C PRO A 749 -12.94 -29.26 -33.53
N GLY A 750 -12.13 -30.07 -32.83
CA GLY A 750 -12.59 -30.79 -31.64
C GLY A 750 -11.46 -31.49 -30.89
N GLY A 751 -11.61 -31.72 -29.58
CA GLY A 751 -10.58 -32.36 -28.73
C GLY A 751 -11.16 -33.24 -27.61
N VAL A 752 -10.29 -34.00 -26.94
CA VAL A 752 -10.67 -34.94 -25.86
C VAL A 752 -10.67 -34.24 -24.48
N ILE A 753 -11.67 -34.54 -23.64
CA ILE A 753 -11.79 -34.02 -22.26
C ILE A 753 -10.61 -34.50 -21.41
N ALA A 754 -10.02 -33.60 -20.62
CA ALA A 754 -8.92 -33.88 -19.70
C ALA A 754 -9.27 -33.63 -18.23
N ASP A 755 -8.56 -34.28 -17.30
CA ASP A 755 -8.88 -34.23 -15.86
C ASP A 755 -8.77 -32.83 -15.24
N SER A 756 -7.92 -31.99 -15.81
CA SER A 756 -7.72 -30.59 -15.46
C SER A 756 -8.86 -29.65 -15.84
N ASP A 757 -9.72 -30.03 -16.80
CA ASP A 757 -10.82 -29.19 -17.30
C ASP A 757 -11.84 -28.91 -16.18
N LYS A 758 -11.93 -29.80 -15.18
CA LYS A 758 -12.79 -29.67 -14.00
C LYS A 758 -12.45 -28.46 -13.10
N LEU A 759 -11.21 -27.95 -13.18
CA LEU A 759 -10.73 -26.85 -12.33
C LEU A 759 -11.13 -25.46 -12.85
N LEU A 760 -11.70 -25.37 -14.05
CA LEU A 760 -11.89 -24.13 -14.79
C LEU A 760 -13.34 -23.86 -15.24
N GLY A 761 -14.22 -24.85 -15.11
CA GLY A 761 -15.64 -24.73 -15.47
C GLY A 761 -16.27 -26.08 -15.84
N HIS A 762 -17.40 -26.07 -16.56
CA HIS A 762 -18.07 -27.28 -17.00
C HIS A 762 -17.18 -28.08 -17.98
N PRO A 763 -16.74 -29.32 -17.68
CA PRO A 763 -15.65 -30.01 -18.39
C PRO A 763 -15.88 -30.16 -19.90
N LYS A 764 -17.12 -30.41 -20.34
CA LYS A 764 -17.43 -30.55 -21.76
C LYS A 764 -17.38 -29.21 -22.51
N LYS A 765 -17.86 -28.13 -21.87
CA LYS A 765 -17.84 -26.78 -22.47
C LYS A 765 -16.42 -26.22 -22.48
N ILE A 766 -15.63 -26.52 -21.44
CA ILE A 766 -14.21 -26.20 -21.37
C ILE A 766 -13.41 -26.96 -22.44
N ALA A 767 -13.70 -28.24 -22.66
CA ALA A 767 -13.08 -29.03 -23.73
C ALA A 767 -13.43 -28.52 -25.14
N ALA A 768 -14.64 -28.00 -25.35
CA ALA A 768 -15.04 -27.38 -26.61
C ALA A 768 -14.51 -25.96 -26.79
N LEU A 769 -14.47 -25.18 -25.71
CA LEU A 769 -13.81 -23.89 -25.71
C LEU A 769 -12.34 -24.09 -26.03
N ARG A 770 -11.64 -25.08 -25.47
CA ARG A 770 -10.24 -25.41 -25.80
C ARG A 770 -9.96 -25.54 -27.30
N CYS A 771 -10.99 -25.82 -28.12
CA CYS A 771 -10.90 -25.89 -29.58
C CYS A 771 -10.93 -24.51 -30.29
N ILE A 772 -11.43 -23.47 -29.61
CA ILE A 772 -11.60 -22.11 -30.14
C ILE A 772 -11.02 -21.02 -29.21
N LEU A 773 -10.62 -21.37 -27.99
CA LEU A 773 -10.08 -20.60 -26.86
C LEU A 773 -9.47 -21.58 -25.84
N SER A 774 -8.14 -21.66 -25.74
CA SER A 774 -7.47 -22.60 -24.82
C SER A 774 -8.02 -22.52 -23.38
N VAL A 775 -8.10 -23.63 -22.64
CA VAL A 775 -8.25 -23.71 -21.17
C VAL A 775 -7.79 -25.12 -20.70
N LYS A 776 -6.48 -25.31 -20.50
CA LYS A 776 -5.74 -26.36 -19.73
C LYS A 776 -6.04 -27.89 -19.86
N LEU A 777 -4.98 -28.60 -20.31
CA LEU A 777 -4.35 -29.83 -19.74
C LEU A 777 -4.81 -31.25 -20.18
N LYS A 778 -4.95 -31.47 -21.49
CA LYS A 778 -4.11 -32.41 -22.26
C LYS A 778 -4.17 -31.95 -23.72
N GLN A 779 -3.00 -31.80 -24.33
CA GLN A 779 -2.75 -31.17 -25.64
C GLN A 779 -3.74 -31.59 -26.74
N GLU A 780 -4.12 -30.64 -27.62
CA GLU A 780 -4.26 -30.88 -29.08
C GLU A 780 -4.63 -29.61 -29.91
N LEU A 781 -5.48 -28.66 -29.49
CA LEU A 781 -6.07 -27.73 -30.49
C LEU A 781 -5.59 -26.26 -30.68
N PHE A 782 -4.92 -25.57 -29.75
CA PHE A 782 -4.27 -24.29 -30.12
C PHE A 782 -3.04 -24.52 -31.01
N GLU A 783 -2.44 -25.71 -30.94
CA GLU A 783 -1.43 -26.18 -31.88
C GLU A 783 -1.99 -26.27 -33.32
N GLU A 784 -3.31 -26.46 -33.47
CA GLU A 784 -3.97 -26.89 -34.70
C GLU A 784 -4.74 -25.83 -35.48
N THR A 785 -5.15 -24.71 -34.88
CA THR A 785 -5.91 -23.67 -35.62
C THR A 785 -5.37 -22.25 -35.41
N GLY A 786 -4.78 -21.95 -34.26
CA GLY A 786 -4.27 -20.62 -33.94
C GLY A 786 -5.35 -19.53 -33.76
N VAL A 787 -6.64 -19.87 -33.59
CA VAL A 787 -7.78 -18.92 -33.47
C VAL A 787 -8.29 -18.81 -32.03
N ILE A 788 -8.73 -17.61 -31.63
CA ILE A 788 -9.20 -17.23 -30.28
C ILE A 788 -10.58 -16.53 -30.39
N LEU A 789 -11.66 -17.07 -29.81
CA LEU A 789 -13.00 -16.42 -29.77
C LEU A 789 -12.92 -15.03 -29.11
N GLY A 790 -13.62 -14.06 -29.69
CA GLY A 790 -13.63 -12.67 -29.21
C GLY A 790 -12.38 -11.86 -29.60
N GLN A 791 -11.39 -12.43 -30.29
CA GLN A 791 -10.22 -11.71 -30.81
C GLN A 791 -10.22 -11.57 -32.33
N LYS A 792 -9.64 -10.46 -32.82
CA LYS A 792 -9.57 -10.11 -34.25
C LYS A 792 -8.34 -10.69 -34.98
N GLU A 793 -7.44 -11.38 -34.29
CA GLU A 793 -6.17 -11.92 -34.82
C GLU A 793 -6.04 -13.42 -34.55
N SER A 794 -5.25 -14.10 -35.37
CA SER A 794 -4.84 -15.50 -35.22
C SER A 794 -3.31 -15.64 -35.16
N ALA A 795 -2.81 -16.81 -34.75
CA ALA A 795 -1.39 -17.16 -34.80
C ALA A 795 -0.78 -17.03 -36.21
N ALA A 796 -1.58 -17.24 -37.26
CA ALA A 796 -1.15 -17.06 -38.66
C ALA A 796 -0.84 -15.59 -39.02
N THR A 797 -1.42 -14.66 -38.28
CA THR A 797 -1.41 -13.22 -38.60
C THR A 797 -0.64 -12.37 -37.59
N SER A 798 -0.28 -12.93 -36.43
CA SER A 798 0.51 -12.28 -35.40
C SER A 798 1.68 -13.19 -35.00
N PRO A 799 2.95 -12.75 -35.23
CA PRO A 799 4.12 -13.49 -34.79
C PRO A 799 4.17 -13.67 -33.26
N GLU A 800 3.49 -12.81 -32.51
CA GLU A 800 3.35 -12.90 -31.06
C GLU A 800 2.36 -13.99 -30.63
N LEU A 801 1.22 -14.14 -31.31
CA LEU A 801 0.29 -15.26 -31.12
C LEU A 801 0.92 -16.60 -31.54
N HIS A 802 1.77 -16.59 -32.56
CA HIS A 802 2.61 -17.74 -32.95
C HIS A 802 3.61 -18.12 -31.85
N GLU A 803 4.31 -17.15 -31.26
CA GLU A 803 5.23 -17.42 -30.14
C GLU A 803 4.49 -17.90 -28.88
N LEU A 804 3.28 -17.38 -28.63
CA LEU A 804 2.37 -17.88 -27.61
C LEU A 804 1.89 -19.31 -27.91
N GLN A 805 1.65 -19.66 -29.17
CA GLN A 805 1.31 -21.02 -29.66
C GLN A 805 2.47 -21.99 -29.39
N GLU A 806 3.70 -21.56 -29.65
CA GLU A 806 4.89 -22.35 -29.35
C GLU A 806 5.19 -22.46 -27.84
N LYS A 807 4.92 -21.41 -27.04
CA LYS A 807 5.20 -21.43 -25.59
C LYS A 807 4.12 -22.16 -24.79
N THR A 808 2.85 -22.10 -25.21
CA THR A 808 1.78 -22.94 -24.62
C THR A 808 1.91 -24.42 -24.99
N ARG A 809 2.69 -24.77 -26.02
CA ARG A 809 3.14 -26.15 -26.29
C ARG A 809 3.93 -26.74 -25.10
N ASN A 810 4.62 -25.90 -24.33
CA ASN A 810 5.57 -26.29 -23.27
C ASN A 810 5.05 -26.07 -21.82
N ASP A 811 4.25 -25.05 -21.53
CA ASP A 811 3.68 -24.82 -20.17
C ASP A 811 2.24 -24.28 -20.19
N ALA A 812 1.33 -25.07 -19.62
CA ALA A 812 -0.11 -24.80 -19.58
C ALA A 812 -0.53 -23.73 -18.55
N ASN A 813 0.35 -23.32 -17.62
CA ASN A 813 0.08 -22.24 -16.66
C ASN A 813 0.12 -20.85 -17.31
N ILE A 814 0.79 -20.72 -18.44
CA ILE A 814 0.95 -19.45 -19.16
C ILE A 814 -0.39 -18.92 -19.69
N PHE A 815 -1.31 -19.83 -20.02
CA PHE A 815 -2.61 -19.48 -20.58
C PHE A 815 -3.57 -18.81 -19.59
N LYS A 816 -3.49 -19.09 -18.28
CA LYS A 816 -4.31 -18.40 -17.25
C LYS A 816 -4.09 -16.88 -17.23
N LEU A 817 -2.96 -16.40 -17.75
CA LEU A 817 -2.70 -14.97 -17.92
C LEU A 817 -3.28 -14.37 -19.21
N VAL A 818 -3.62 -15.20 -20.20
CA VAL A 818 -4.09 -14.77 -21.53
C VAL A 818 -5.61 -14.68 -21.58
N CYS A 819 -6.33 -15.62 -20.96
CA CYS A 819 -7.78 -15.59 -20.83
C CYS A 819 -8.18 -16.01 -19.40
N PRO A 820 -8.16 -15.07 -18.43
CA PRO A 820 -8.46 -15.37 -17.03
C PRO A 820 -9.93 -15.75 -16.79
N SER A 821 -10.84 -15.37 -17.70
CA SER A 821 -12.26 -15.78 -17.69
C SER A 821 -12.66 -16.26 -19.09
N PRO A 822 -12.63 -17.58 -19.36
CA PRO A 822 -13.09 -18.11 -20.65
C PRO A 822 -14.59 -17.85 -20.84
N PRO A 823 -15.05 -17.46 -22.04
CA PRO A 823 -16.45 -17.17 -22.34
C PRO A 823 -17.24 -18.47 -22.57
N VAL A 824 -17.38 -19.26 -21.50
CA VAL A 824 -18.09 -20.56 -21.51
C VAL A 824 -19.56 -20.38 -21.90
N ASP A 825 -20.11 -19.20 -21.64
CA ASP A 825 -21.51 -18.84 -21.90
C ASP A 825 -21.77 -18.51 -23.38
N GLU A 826 -20.72 -18.28 -24.18
CA GLU A 826 -20.84 -18.04 -25.63
C GLU A 826 -20.94 -19.34 -26.44
N LEU A 827 -20.67 -20.50 -25.81
CA LEU A 827 -20.85 -21.81 -26.45
C LEU A 827 -22.27 -22.33 -26.28
N ILE A 828 -22.92 -22.57 -27.41
CA ILE A 828 -24.23 -23.20 -27.49
C ILE A 828 -24.04 -24.70 -27.69
N GLU A 829 -24.52 -25.53 -26.76
CA GLU A 829 -24.57 -26.98 -26.94
C GLU A 829 -25.46 -27.31 -28.14
N TRP A 830 -24.94 -28.04 -29.12
CA TRP A 830 -25.66 -28.32 -30.36
C TRP A 830 -26.28 -29.72 -30.38
N ASN A 831 -25.46 -30.76 -30.22
CA ASN A 831 -25.92 -32.15 -30.18
C ASN A 831 -24.87 -33.09 -29.56
N THR A 832 -25.27 -34.27 -29.08
CA THR A 832 -24.35 -35.29 -28.55
C THR A 832 -24.48 -36.61 -29.29
N TRP A 833 -23.35 -37.16 -29.74
CA TRP A 833 -23.23 -38.42 -30.44
C TRP A 833 -22.48 -39.48 -29.62
N LEU A 834 -22.96 -40.71 -29.67
CA LEU A 834 -22.28 -41.88 -29.11
C LEU A 834 -21.81 -42.78 -30.25
N THR A 835 -20.53 -43.14 -30.24
CA THR A 835 -19.98 -44.09 -31.20
C THR A 835 -20.61 -45.49 -31.00
N PRO A 836 -21.05 -46.18 -32.07
CA PRO A 836 -21.66 -47.51 -31.96
C PRO A 836 -20.77 -48.54 -31.25
N SER A 837 -21.38 -49.49 -30.54
CA SER A 837 -20.69 -50.53 -29.75
C SER A 837 -19.80 -51.47 -30.59
N THR A 838 -20.03 -51.51 -31.89
CA THR A 838 -19.29 -52.31 -32.87
C THR A 838 -17.88 -51.80 -33.17
N TYR A 839 -17.57 -50.53 -32.82
CA TYR A 839 -16.23 -49.98 -32.99
C TYR A 839 -15.35 -50.28 -31.76
N LYS A 840 -14.07 -50.59 -32.01
CA LYS A 840 -13.08 -50.89 -30.95
C LYS A 840 -12.82 -49.72 -29.99
N GLN A 841 -12.96 -48.48 -30.48
CA GLN A 841 -12.85 -47.26 -29.69
C GLN A 841 -14.19 -46.54 -29.74
N ARG A 842 -14.76 -46.21 -28.57
CA ARG A 842 -16.03 -45.52 -28.46
C ARG A 842 -15.84 -44.16 -27.81
N TYR A 843 -16.39 -43.13 -28.44
CA TYR A 843 -16.39 -41.77 -27.94
C TYR A 843 -17.82 -41.26 -27.76
N MET A 844 -18.04 -40.47 -26.71
CA MET A 844 -19.24 -39.65 -26.54
C MET A 844 -18.86 -38.20 -26.86
N THR A 845 -19.28 -37.73 -28.04
CA THR A 845 -18.86 -36.45 -28.62
C THR A 845 -20.00 -35.45 -28.53
N THR A 846 -19.79 -34.33 -27.86
CA THR A 846 -20.74 -33.21 -27.83
C THR A 846 -20.26 -32.12 -28.79
N PHE A 847 -21.11 -31.71 -29.72
CA PHE A 847 -20.89 -30.61 -30.65
C PHE A 847 -21.36 -29.30 -30.04
N TYR A 848 -20.67 -28.22 -30.37
CA TYR A 848 -20.98 -26.87 -29.92
C TYR A 848 -20.99 -25.90 -31.10
N LEU A 849 -21.82 -24.88 -31.00
CA LEU A 849 -21.85 -23.76 -31.93
C LEU A 849 -21.23 -22.53 -31.25
N ALA A 850 -20.35 -21.84 -31.97
CA ALA A 850 -19.70 -20.61 -31.54
C ALA A 850 -19.60 -19.64 -32.72
N GLU A 851 -19.88 -18.36 -32.48
CA GLU A 851 -19.75 -17.31 -33.48
C GLU A 851 -18.35 -16.70 -33.43
N ILE A 852 -17.72 -16.48 -34.60
CA ILE A 852 -16.36 -15.91 -34.69
C ILE A 852 -16.40 -14.56 -35.43
N ASP A 853 -15.88 -13.52 -34.79
CA ASP A 853 -15.84 -12.15 -35.32
C ASP A 853 -14.76 -11.97 -36.42
N GLY A 854 -15.19 -12.01 -37.69
CA GLY A 854 -14.30 -11.97 -38.87
C GLY A 854 -13.90 -10.59 -39.40
N LYS A 855 -13.65 -9.57 -38.57
CA LYS A 855 -13.24 -8.24 -39.08
C LYS A 855 -11.73 -8.14 -39.29
N ARG A 856 -11.24 -8.14 -40.55
CA ARG A 856 -9.98 -7.45 -40.96
C ARG A 856 -9.81 -7.19 -42.46
N ASN A 857 -9.04 -6.12 -42.72
CA ASN A 857 -8.53 -5.68 -44.02
C ASN A 857 -7.27 -6.47 -44.40
N ILE A 858 -7.24 -7.06 -45.59
CA ILE A 858 -6.01 -7.60 -46.20
C ILE A 858 -5.64 -6.67 -47.35
N SER A 859 -4.47 -6.04 -47.28
CA SER A 859 -3.82 -5.43 -48.44
C SER A 859 -3.05 -6.49 -49.19
N ASP A 860 -3.36 -6.70 -50.47
CA ASP A 860 -2.48 -7.49 -51.34
C ASP A 860 -1.16 -6.74 -51.61
N SER A 861 -0.18 -7.43 -52.19
CA SER A 861 1.13 -6.87 -52.57
C SER A 861 1.05 -5.73 -53.61
N ASN A 862 -0.15 -5.40 -54.10
CA ASN A 862 -0.42 -4.29 -55.01
C ASN A 862 -1.23 -3.15 -54.34
N GLY A 863 -1.45 -3.20 -53.02
CA GLY A 863 -2.14 -2.16 -52.28
C GLY A 863 -3.67 -2.14 -52.44
N ASN A 864 -4.27 -3.19 -53.03
CA ASN A 864 -5.72 -3.31 -53.07
C ASN A 864 -6.25 -3.99 -51.80
N CYS A 865 -7.16 -3.30 -51.13
CA CYS A 865 -7.83 -3.76 -49.92
C CYS A 865 -8.98 -4.70 -50.31
N ARG A 866 -8.89 -5.99 -49.99
CA ARG A 866 -10.02 -6.94 -50.08
C ARG A 866 -10.45 -7.35 -48.68
N ILE A 867 -11.75 -7.26 -48.42
CA ILE A 867 -12.39 -7.71 -47.18
C ILE A 867 -12.68 -9.22 -47.35
N SER A 868 -11.91 -10.10 -46.71
CA SER A 868 -12.34 -11.48 -46.47
C SER A 868 -12.86 -11.57 -45.04
N GLY A 869 -14.15 -11.84 -44.87
CA GLY A 869 -14.82 -11.95 -43.56
C GLY A 869 -14.50 -13.24 -42.78
N GLU A 870 -13.38 -13.90 -43.07
CA GLU A 870 -13.00 -15.21 -42.51
C GLU A 870 -11.67 -15.10 -41.73
N PRO A 871 -11.58 -15.63 -40.51
CA PRO A 871 -10.33 -15.70 -39.76
C PRO A 871 -9.30 -16.60 -40.46
N THR A 872 -8.05 -16.13 -40.57
CA THR A 872 -6.92 -16.97 -41.02
C THR A 872 -6.61 -18.04 -39.97
N VAL A 873 -6.35 -19.28 -40.38
CA VAL A 873 -6.10 -20.43 -39.50
C VAL A 873 -4.69 -20.96 -39.75
N GLN A 874 -3.93 -21.24 -38.68
CA GLN A 874 -2.63 -21.90 -38.76
C GLN A 874 -2.75 -23.35 -38.27
N ILE A 875 -2.49 -24.31 -39.15
CA ILE A 875 -2.70 -25.74 -38.87
C ILE A 875 -1.49 -26.43 -38.24
N CYS A 876 -1.74 -27.44 -37.39
CA CYS A 876 -0.71 -28.36 -36.90
C CYS A 876 -0.40 -29.40 -37.97
N GLU A 877 0.75 -29.26 -38.64
CA GLU A 877 1.15 -30.15 -39.73
C GLU A 877 1.41 -31.62 -39.29
N LYS A 878 1.42 -31.91 -37.97
CA LYS A 878 1.57 -33.28 -37.45
C LYS A 878 0.27 -34.10 -37.49
N GLU A 879 -0.88 -33.45 -37.35
CA GLU A 879 -2.19 -34.12 -37.24
C GLU A 879 -3.16 -33.74 -38.36
N MET A 880 -3.07 -32.51 -38.86
CA MET A 880 -3.97 -31.94 -39.86
C MET A 880 -3.19 -31.55 -41.12
N SER A 881 -3.77 -31.81 -42.28
CA SER A 881 -3.14 -31.53 -43.57
C SER A 881 -3.65 -30.27 -44.25
N ASN A 882 -4.90 -29.85 -43.96
CA ASN A 882 -5.49 -28.64 -44.54
C ASN A 882 -6.67 -28.13 -43.68
N HIS A 883 -7.15 -26.91 -43.92
CA HIS A 883 -8.39 -26.38 -43.38
C HIS A 883 -9.19 -25.64 -44.46
N CYS A 884 -10.49 -25.45 -44.26
CA CYS A 884 -11.29 -24.57 -45.08
C CYS A 884 -12.48 -23.98 -44.33
N TRP A 885 -12.84 -22.75 -44.70
CA TRP A 885 -14.14 -22.17 -44.42
C TRP A 885 -15.04 -22.47 -45.61
N ILE A 886 -16.18 -23.13 -45.38
CA ILE A 886 -17.05 -23.59 -46.45
C ILE A 886 -18.52 -23.39 -46.11
N ASN A 887 -19.35 -23.18 -47.14
CA ASN A 887 -20.80 -23.21 -46.96
C ASN A 887 -21.25 -24.66 -46.63
N PRO A 888 -22.09 -24.88 -45.60
CA PRO A 888 -22.53 -26.23 -45.24
C PRO A 888 -23.17 -27.02 -46.41
N LYS A 889 -23.98 -26.38 -47.26
CA LYS A 889 -24.62 -27.04 -48.41
C LYS A 889 -23.60 -27.50 -49.44
N GLU A 890 -22.65 -26.62 -49.77
CA GLU A 890 -21.56 -26.92 -50.70
C GLU A 890 -20.70 -28.09 -50.20
N CYS A 891 -20.40 -28.14 -48.89
CA CYS A 891 -19.62 -29.22 -48.32
C CYS A 891 -20.31 -30.59 -48.45
N ILE A 892 -21.62 -30.65 -48.20
CA ILE A 892 -22.42 -31.87 -48.33
C ILE A 892 -22.46 -32.34 -49.79
N GLU A 893 -22.62 -31.41 -50.75
CA GLU A 893 -22.62 -31.74 -52.17
C GLU A 893 -21.28 -32.35 -52.63
N ARG A 894 -20.16 -31.79 -52.17
CA ARG A 894 -18.81 -32.33 -52.46
C ARG A 894 -18.61 -33.71 -51.86
N ALA A 895 -19.13 -33.94 -50.65
CA ALA A 895 -19.08 -35.26 -50.01
C ALA A 895 -19.91 -36.30 -50.79
N PHE A 896 -21.08 -35.91 -51.28
CA PHE A 896 -21.96 -36.77 -52.09
C PHE A 896 -21.35 -37.11 -53.46
N LYS A 897 -20.62 -36.18 -54.08
CA LYS A 897 -19.84 -36.44 -55.31
C LYS A 897 -18.61 -37.31 -55.08
N GLY A 898 -18.21 -37.52 -53.83
CA GLY A 898 -17.01 -38.28 -53.45
C GLY A 898 -15.71 -37.47 -53.56
N GLU A 899 -15.80 -36.14 -53.66
CA GLU A 899 -14.65 -35.23 -53.73
C GLU A 899 -13.98 -35.02 -52.37
N VAL A 900 -14.72 -35.19 -51.27
CA VAL A 900 -14.22 -35.12 -49.90
C VAL A 900 -14.79 -36.27 -49.07
N ILE A 901 -14.01 -36.75 -48.10
CA ILE A 901 -14.45 -37.78 -47.16
C ILE A 901 -15.06 -37.08 -45.95
N LEU A 902 -16.37 -37.25 -45.75
CA LEU A 902 -17.13 -36.64 -44.66
C LEU A 902 -17.78 -37.73 -43.81
N PRO A 903 -17.36 -37.93 -42.54
CA PRO A 903 -17.93 -38.99 -41.73
C PRO A 903 -19.39 -38.70 -41.32
N PRO A 904 -20.14 -39.72 -40.88
CA PRO A 904 -21.60 -39.61 -40.69
C PRO A 904 -22.06 -38.50 -39.71
N PRO A 905 -21.43 -38.29 -38.54
CA PRO A 905 -21.80 -37.19 -37.64
C PRO A 905 -21.67 -35.80 -38.30
N GLN A 906 -20.61 -35.60 -39.10
CA GLN A 906 -20.34 -34.34 -39.79
C GLN A 906 -21.41 -34.06 -40.85
N VAL A 907 -21.78 -35.07 -41.66
CA VAL A 907 -22.84 -34.95 -42.67
C VAL A 907 -24.17 -34.58 -42.03
N TYR A 908 -24.52 -35.24 -40.93
CA TYR A 908 -25.76 -34.98 -40.22
C TYR A 908 -25.82 -33.55 -39.66
N GLU A 909 -24.80 -33.12 -38.92
CA GLU A 909 -24.82 -31.79 -38.30
C GLU A 909 -24.71 -30.67 -39.33
N LEU A 910 -23.93 -30.83 -40.40
CA LEU A 910 -23.91 -29.85 -41.51
C LEU A 910 -25.27 -29.76 -42.19
N THR A 911 -25.98 -30.89 -42.33
CA THR A 911 -27.32 -30.89 -42.92
C THR A 911 -28.29 -30.11 -42.04
N ARG A 912 -28.27 -30.30 -40.72
CA ARG A 912 -29.08 -29.53 -39.77
C ARG A 912 -28.76 -28.03 -39.81
N ILE A 913 -27.48 -27.66 -39.78
CA ILE A 913 -27.04 -26.26 -39.87
C ILE A 913 -27.51 -25.63 -41.19
N SER A 914 -27.48 -26.39 -42.29
CA SER A 914 -27.87 -25.89 -43.62
C SER A 914 -29.38 -25.64 -43.82
N GLN A 915 -30.21 -26.19 -42.93
CA GLN A 915 -31.68 -26.13 -43.02
C GLN A 915 -32.28 -24.99 -42.19
N VAL A 916 -31.50 -24.36 -41.30
CA VAL A 916 -31.96 -23.33 -40.35
C VAL A 916 -31.37 -21.96 -40.71
N SER A 917 -32.13 -20.89 -40.48
CA SER A 917 -31.62 -19.51 -40.63
C SER A 917 -30.56 -19.20 -39.58
N TYR A 918 -29.45 -18.54 -39.97
CA TYR A 918 -28.32 -18.30 -39.07
C TYR A 918 -28.69 -17.56 -37.77
N ASN A 919 -29.63 -16.61 -37.85
CA ASN A 919 -30.10 -15.85 -36.70
C ASN A 919 -30.96 -16.68 -35.72
N GLU A 920 -31.41 -17.85 -36.16
CA GLU A 920 -32.29 -18.74 -35.40
C GLU A 920 -31.57 -20.00 -34.93
N LEU A 921 -30.30 -20.22 -35.31
CA LEU A 921 -29.54 -21.41 -34.93
C LEU A 921 -29.53 -21.65 -33.42
N GLN A 922 -29.52 -20.59 -32.62
CA GLN A 922 -29.54 -20.70 -31.16
C GLN A 922 -30.79 -21.41 -30.62
N LEU A 923 -31.91 -21.37 -31.35
CA LEU A 923 -33.19 -21.97 -30.97
C LEU A 923 -33.25 -23.48 -31.21
N TYR A 924 -32.39 -24.02 -32.08
CA TYR A 924 -32.38 -25.44 -32.47
C TYR A 924 -31.22 -26.25 -31.84
N GLY A 925 -30.48 -25.60 -30.93
CA GLY A 925 -29.48 -26.24 -30.08
C GLY A 925 -30.11 -26.93 -28.86
N ASN A 926 -29.25 -27.48 -28.01
CA ASN A 926 -29.57 -28.04 -26.70
C ASN A 926 -30.47 -29.28 -26.74
N THR A 927 -30.21 -30.16 -27.71
CA THR A 927 -30.91 -31.45 -27.83
C THR A 927 -30.54 -32.36 -26.66
N THR A 928 -31.54 -32.71 -25.83
CA THR A 928 -31.36 -33.56 -24.63
C THR A 928 -31.11 -35.03 -24.96
N HIS A 929 -31.17 -35.41 -26.24
CA HIS A 929 -31.13 -36.79 -26.72
C HIS A 929 -29.75 -37.13 -27.30
N VAL A 930 -29.19 -38.28 -26.91
CA VAL A 930 -27.92 -38.78 -27.44
C VAL A 930 -28.18 -39.61 -28.70
N LEU A 931 -27.57 -39.22 -29.83
CA LEU A 931 -27.64 -39.98 -31.07
C LEU A 931 -26.62 -41.12 -31.07
N CYS A 932 -27.09 -42.36 -31.12
CA CYS A 932 -26.25 -43.54 -31.26
C CYS A 932 -26.67 -44.34 -32.50
N PRO A 933 -25.86 -44.34 -33.57
CA PRO A 933 -26.20 -45.08 -34.78
C PRO A 933 -26.18 -46.60 -34.59
N GLN A 934 -27.08 -47.32 -35.26
CA GLN A 934 -27.02 -48.78 -35.37
C GLN A 934 -26.55 -49.18 -36.77
N ILE A 935 -25.53 -50.04 -36.83
CA ILE A 935 -24.85 -50.38 -38.09
C ILE A 935 -25.56 -51.55 -38.78
N ILE A 936 -25.93 -51.34 -40.04
CA ILE A 936 -26.34 -52.38 -40.98
C ILE A 936 -25.31 -52.45 -42.11
N ASN A 937 -24.69 -53.62 -42.27
CA ASN A 937 -23.90 -53.94 -43.45
C ASN A 937 -24.81 -54.49 -44.54
N TRP A 938 -24.63 -54.04 -45.77
CA TRP A 938 -25.34 -54.61 -46.90
C TRP A 938 -24.72 -55.97 -47.23
N SER A 939 -25.55 -56.97 -47.54
CA SER A 939 -25.10 -58.33 -47.84
C SER A 939 -24.21 -58.44 -49.08
N ASP A 940 -24.27 -57.44 -49.98
CA ASP A 940 -23.41 -57.33 -51.16
C ASP A 940 -22.01 -56.72 -50.84
N GLY A 941 -21.81 -56.27 -49.60
CA GLY A 941 -20.59 -55.62 -49.13
C GLY A 941 -20.34 -54.22 -49.70
N SER A 942 -21.30 -53.62 -50.42
CA SER A 942 -21.11 -52.35 -51.13
C SER A 942 -21.22 -51.13 -50.21
N HIS A 943 -22.23 -51.12 -49.33
CA HIS A 943 -22.57 -49.98 -48.46
C HIS A 943 -22.75 -50.37 -47.00
N ILE A 944 -22.73 -49.35 -46.15
CA ILE A 944 -23.06 -49.41 -44.74
C ILE A 944 -24.16 -48.37 -44.48
N THR A 945 -25.20 -48.79 -43.76
CA THR A 945 -26.29 -47.92 -43.31
C THR A 945 -26.20 -47.73 -41.80
N ASN A 946 -26.13 -46.48 -41.37
CA ASN A 946 -26.22 -46.05 -39.98
C ASN A 946 -27.66 -45.61 -39.69
N LEU A 947 -28.43 -46.44 -39.00
CA LEU A 947 -29.78 -46.08 -38.55
C LEU A 947 -29.72 -45.16 -37.35
N LEU A 948 -30.53 -44.11 -37.33
CA LEU A 948 -30.67 -43.17 -36.22
C LEU A 948 -32.02 -43.39 -35.50
N PRO A 949 -32.14 -42.95 -34.24
CA PRO A 949 -33.40 -43.04 -33.49
C PRO A 949 -34.58 -42.44 -34.26
N GLY A 950 -35.71 -43.14 -34.31
CA GLY A 950 -36.90 -42.73 -35.09
C GLY A 950 -36.98 -43.36 -36.49
N ASP A 951 -35.96 -44.10 -36.92
CA ASP A 951 -36.05 -44.94 -38.11
C ASP A 951 -36.82 -46.24 -37.84
N HIS A 952 -37.67 -46.68 -38.77
CA HIS A 952 -38.47 -47.91 -38.63
C HIS A 952 -37.67 -49.21 -38.46
N LEU A 953 -36.38 -49.22 -38.82
CA LEU A 953 -35.48 -50.36 -38.59
C LEU A 953 -34.64 -50.24 -37.31
N TYR A 954 -34.76 -49.11 -36.59
CA TYR A 954 -34.03 -48.86 -35.34
C TYR A 954 -34.60 -49.69 -34.20
N ILE A 955 -33.72 -50.29 -33.39
CA ILE A 955 -34.12 -51.09 -32.23
C ILE A 955 -34.00 -50.24 -30.97
N ASP A 956 -35.12 -49.86 -30.36
CA ASP A 956 -35.12 -49.00 -29.16
C ASP A 956 -34.62 -49.71 -27.90
N LYS A 957 -34.74 -51.04 -27.84
CA LYS A 957 -34.29 -51.84 -26.70
C LYS A 957 -32.76 -51.96 -26.71
N ASP A 958 -32.11 -51.51 -25.64
CA ASP A 958 -30.63 -51.49 -25.53
C ASP A 958 -29.96 -50.81 -26.74
N SER A 959 -30.52 -49.65 -27.12
CA SER A 959 -30.21 -48.91 -28.34
C SER A 959 -28.73 -48.54 -28.48
N PHE A 960 -27.97 -48.47 -27.37
CA PHE A 960 -26.56 -48.12 -27.35
C PHE A 960 -25.59 -49.30 -27.47
N HIS A 961 -26.06 -50.56 -27.41
CA HIS A 961 -25.21 -51.76 -27.47
C HIS A 961 -25.56 -52.75 -28.58
N GLN A 962 -26.39 -52.34 -29.54
CA GLN A 962 -26.78 -53.22 -30.65
C GLN A 962 -25.56 -53.69 -31.50
N PRO A 963 -25.45 -54.99 -31.81
CA PRO A 963 -24.41 -55.50 -32.69
C PRO A 963 -24.65 -55.07 -34.15
N SER A 964 -23.62 -55.19 -35.00
CA SER A 964 -23.78 -54.95 -36.44
C SER A 964 -24.72 -55.99 -37.04
N ARG A 965 -25.74 -55.53 -37.76
CA ARG A 965 -26.69 -56.39 -38.48
C ARG A 965 -26.31 -56.47 -39.95
N GLU A 966 -26.74 -57.53 -40.63
CA GLU A 966 -26.56 -57.69 -42.07
C GLU A 966 -27.94 -57.88 -42.73
N LEU A 967 -28.24 -57.09 -43.75
CA LEU A 967 -29.52 -57.11 -44.47
C LEU A 967 -29.28 -57.04 -45.98
N SER A 968 -30.20 -57.60 -46.76
CA SER A 968 -30.19 -57.50 -48.22
C SER A 968 -30.55 -56.08 -48.69
N PRO A 969 -30.03 -55.58 -49.83
CA PRO A 969 -30.35 -54.25 -50.36
C PRO A 969 -31.87 -53.96 -50.44
N ASN A 970 -32.67 -54.93 -50.88
CA ASN A 970 -34.14 -54.79 -50.97
C ASN A 970 -34.83 -54.60 -49.62
N ALA A 971 -34.22 -55.02 -48.51
CA ALA A 971 -34.76 -54.86 -47.15
C ALA A 971 -34.36 -53.53 -46.51
N ILE A 972 -33.40 -52.81 -47.09
CA ILE A 972 -32.85 -51.54 -46.59
C ILE A 972 -33.41 -50.35 -47.41
N GLU A 973 -33.96 -50.60 -48.60
CA GLU A 973 -34.50 -49.58 -49.49
C GLU A 973 -35.51 -48.66 -48.78
N VAL A 974 -35.44 -47.37 -49.08
CA VAL A 974 -36.24 -46.34 -48.40
C VAL A 974 -37.71 -46.47 -48.82
N ASP A 975 -38.54 -46.95 -47.89
CA ASP A 975 -39.99 -47.00 -48.02
C ASP A 975 -40.59 -45.64 -47.66
N MET A 976 -41.22 -44.96 -48.64
CA MET A 976 -41.83 -43.64 -48.43
C MET A 976 -43.00 -43.64 -47.43
N MET A 977 -43.56 -44.81 -47.10
CA MET A 977 -44.68 -44.95 -46.16
C MET A 977 -44.23 -45.23 -44.72
N LYS A 978 -42.92 -45.33 -44.46
CA LYS A 978 -42.37 -45.62 -43.12
C LYS A 978 -41.42 -44.52 -42.67
N PRO A 979 -41.37 -44.22 -41.36
CA PRO A 979 -40.45 -43.23 -40.85
C PRO A 979 -39.01 -43.69 -41.11
N THR A 980 -38.24 -42.83 -41.77
CA THR A 980 -36.86 -43.11 -42.18
C THR A 980 -35.97 -42.04 -41.57
N HIS A 981 -34.89 -42.45 -40.92
CA HIS A 981 -33.91 -41.56 -40.31
C HIS A 981 -32.55 -42.26 -40.31
N ARG A 982 -31.79 -42.16 -41.41
CA ARG A 982 -30.56 -42.94 -41.59
C ARG A 982 -29.51 -42.24 -42.46
N LEU A 983 -28.27 -42.69 -42.33
CA LEU A 983 -27.12 -42.27 -43.13
C LEU A 983 -26.56 -43.47 -43.89
N GLU A 984 -26.28 -43.35 -45.18
CA GLU A 984 -25.78 -44.42 -46.04
C GLU A 984 -24.46 -44.02 -46.69
N TYR A 985 -23.45 -44.88 -46.67
CA TYR A 985 -22.13 -44.59 -47.26
C TYR A 985 -21.43 -45.85 -47.77
N ARG A 986 -20.44 -45.67 -48.65
CA ARG A 986 -19.66 -46.80 -49.20
C ARG A 986 -18.77 -47.45 -48.14
N ARG A 987 -18.62 -48.78 -48.25
CA ARG A 987 -17.72 -49.55 -47.39
C ARG A 987 -16.24 -49.36 -47.74
N LYS A 988 -15.92 -49.15 -49.03
CA LYS A 988 -14.55 -48.91 -49.53
C LYS A 988 -14.55 -47.90 -50.71
N PRO A 989 -13.81 -46.78 -50.63
CA PRO A 989 -13.18 -46.22 -49.43
C PRO A 989 -14.25 -45.84 -48.39
N LEU A 990 -13.92 -45.96 -47.11
CA LEU A 990 -14.87 -45.74 -46.01
C LEU A 990 -15.33 -44.27 -45.96
N TYR A 991 -16.63 -44.05 -45.73
CA TYR A 991 -17.29 -42.73 -45.61
C TYR A 991 -17.40 -41.91 -46.91
N VAL A 992 -17.10 -42.49 -48.06
CA VAL A 992 -17.30 -41.85 -49.37
C VAL A 992 -18.78 -41.91 -49.77
N GLN A 993 -19.28 -40.84 -50.41
CA GLN A 993 -20.67 -40.70 -50.85
C GLN A 993 -21.70 -40.86 -49.72
N CYS A 994 -21.38 -40.33 -48.54
CA CYS A 994 -22.27 -40.38 -47.39
C CYS A 994 -23.54 -39.53 -47.65
N LYS A 995 -24.71 -40.17 -47.55
CA LYS A 995 -26.03 -39.59 -47.84
C LYS A 995 -26.90 -39.66 -46.59
N TYR A 996 -27.51 -38.54 -46.23
CA TYR A 996 -28.55 -38.47 -45.20
C TYR A 996 -29.95 -38.64 -45.82
N SER A 997 -30.82 -39.41 -45.17
CA SER A 997 -32.21 -39.59 -45.57
C SER A 997 -33.13 -39.51 -44.35
N CYS A 998 -34.09 -38.58 -44.40
CA CYS A 998 -35.10 -38.38 -43.36
C CYS A 998 -36.48 -38.24 -43.99
N ILE A 999 -37.44 -39.05 -43.54
CA ILE A 999 -38.85 -39.02 -43.91
C ILE A 999 -39.63 -39.14 -42.60
N ALA A 1000 -40.26 -38.06 -42.15
CA ALA A 1000 -41.06 -38.03 -40.93
C ALA A 1000 -42.53 -38.32 -41.25
N TYR A 1001 -43.16 -39.24 -40.50
CA TYR A 1001 -44.62 -39.49 -40.58
C TYR A 1001 -45.41 -38.83 -39.43
N HIS A 1002 -44.76 -38.06 -38.55
CA HIS A 1002 -45.42 -37.24 -37.53
C HIS A 1002 -44.50 -36.11 -37.03
N GLU A 1003 -45.08 -34.93 -36.83
CA GLU A 1003 -44.53 -33.59 -36.50
C GLU A 1003 -43.65 -33.42 -35.24
N SER A 1004 -42.91 -34.43 -34.77
CA SER A 1004 -42.30 -34.35 -33.42
C SER A 1004 -40.76 -34.43 -33.33
N ILE A 1005 -40.02 -34.30 -34.43
CA ILE A 1005 -38.55 -34.19 -34.35
C ILE A 1005 -38.02 -33.16 -35.36
N VAL A 1006 -38.13 -31.88 -35.03
CA VAL A 1006 -37.27 -30.78 -35.54
C VAL A 1006 -36.91 -29.90 -34.37
#